data_AF-A0A497PE03-F1
#
_entry.id   AF-A0A497PE03-F1
#
_cell.length_a   1.000
_cell.length_b   1.000
_cell.length_c   1.000
_cell.angle_alpha   90.00
_cell.angle_beta   90.00
_cell.angle_gamma   90.00
#
_symmetry.space_group_name_H-M   'P 1'
#
loop_
_entity.id
_entity.type
_entity.pdbx_description
1 polymer ?
#
loop_
_entity_poly.entity_id
_entity_poly.type
_entity_poly.pdbx_seq_one_letter_code
_entity_poly.pdbx_strand_id
1 'polypeptide(L)'
;MLTYIKIGPPGVNTSIIERATENFRDVLRELLPKVKIYECKIGDYFAEIKHMLISSKVEYGDMVGLVAASSIGEPTTQLSNLGTTRVIVREVNKQGRSISEVKYGTIKEIIDELLLKHDKEVIDLGNNSVAWEPTHLIYIMTVNTDNEKTEWKKLSEVSRHPTNGNLVRVKTKSKRETTTTLTHSHLSRTKEGKIVPKVAKDLKKGDFIPVNKKMNSKVLYKKTVIQGKDGIETIFPFDFKNGWLIGAYLAEGSINGTTLCITNISEYFEKRVKKFAKRYGGKYRSRDKRGQISPDYPEYEGKDHYVTYIPHIVKFILKHCGTGSANKQVPGFAYFAPLEFVSGLLRGYFDGDGNINPERQLIRVHSISLNLLEQIALLLSRFGIFGTFGVEKKDRKNQLHNYILLRKHARLFLDNIGSDFPEKLSAIQEIVDYNERDNVHSRREDIDRIPEMGEEIARVARPLSLPGYSRNYGRWTRGKTSVGRETLAQYREVFANRAEELEQDIDLSLIDQAINSDVIWDEIVEIEIIDDPKELVYDFGVDGNHTFMIQNGIFVHNTLNFFHLAGVGGKDVSLGVPRLNELLNITKPDNQKKPSCTVYLNNPILKDKTKKVRKLEEKKKLLDEGDDSYEKIDKKIQKIKEDALMVIQDMKKTFEETNVETFLIDYKMMYIPDDINPEKGMNPIKIVTYEEYEEKWWVKLAKDLGNMPTIVPERWVVLLEFDKEKLFIAKVTLEDIALAIEEEADNQIACVPSPDVMGQIEVYFNFDCIKKYVKDKKSLPTDSEGLNEDNIDFFVCRDAIMSYIKKTHISGISRISKVYPREDALTHEWILDTAGSNFLQILNIPGVDPTRTMSDDVWAVNAVLGIMAARKFLIEELTRVISFDGTYINPRHIQLLVDRMTYTGDITAARRDGISREIVGPIAKIMFEQQISNGSMAAISTEVDLLQSVSSSVMYGTSAAIGTAAVDVQDPDKIPIKPPSVPSNKMRTKYPGASKRSKII
;
A
#
# COMPACT_ATOMS: atom_id res chain seq x y z
N MET A 1 28.50 -23.10 -28.77
CA MET A 1 27.56 -22.32 -27.91
C MET A 1 28.30 -21.41 -26.92
N LEU A 2 29.14 -21.93 -26.02
CA LEU A 2 29.78 -21.15 -24.95
C LEU A 2 30.75 -20.05 -25.43
N THR A 3 31.28 -20.17 -26.63
CA THR A 3 32.18 -19.19 -27.28
C THR A 3 31.55 -17.82 -27.52
N TYR A 4 30.21 -17.72 -27.56
CA TYR A 4 29.48 -16.45 -27.74
C TYR A 4 29.19 -15.72 -26.43
N ILE A 5 29.43 -16.33 -25.27
CA ILE A 5 29.14 -15.74 -23.95
C ILE A 5 30.34 -14.89 -23.54
N LYS A 6 30.14 -13.59 -23.35
CA LYS A 6 31.14 -12.65 -22.82
C LYS A 6 30.55 -11.84 -21.66
N ILE A 7 31.20 -11.88 -20.50
CA ILE A 7 30.74 -11.21 -19.28
C ILE A 7 31.41 -9.85 -19.16
N GLY A 8 30.70 -8.81 -19.57
CA GLY A 8 31.19 -7.44 -19.43
C GLY A 8 30.45 -6.45 -20.33
N PRO A 9 30.56 -5.14 -20.06
CA PRO A 9 29.96 -4.14 -20.93
C PRO A 9 30.57 -4.18 -22.34
N PRO A 10 29.76 -3.95 -23.40
CA PRO A 10 30.26 -3.92 -24.78
C PRO A 10 31.38 -2.87 -24.91
N GLY A 11 32.52 -3.28 -25.46
CA GLY A 11 33.66 -2.38 -25.70
C GLY A 11 34.68 -2.29 -24.54
N VAL A 12 34.43 -2.94 -23.40
CA VAL A 12 35.40 -2.99 -22.28
C VAL A 12 36.02 -4.39 -22.20
N ASN A 13 37.26 -4.52 -22.70
CA ASN A 13 38.06 -5.73 -22.55
C ASN A 13 39.14 -5.49 -21.51
N THR A 14 38.89 -5.89 -20.27
CA THR A 14 39.91 -6.00 -19.24
C THR A 14 40.25 -7.45 -18.99
N SER A 15 41.47 -7.72 -18.53
CA SER A 15 41.93 -9.08 -18.18
C SER A 15 41.06 -9.75 -17.12
N ILE A 16 40.42 -8.97 -16.25
CA ILE A 16 39.46 -9.44 -15.23
C ILE A 16 38.16 -9.94 -15.88
N ILE A 17 37.63 -9.20 -16.86
CA ILE A 17 36.43 -9.55 -17.62
C ILE A 17 36.63 -10.83 -18.43
N GLU A 18 37.79 -10.98 -19.04
CA GLU A 18 38.15 -12.21 -19.78
C GLU A 18 38.22 -13.41 -18.84
N ARG A 19 38.87 -13.25 -17.68
CA ARG A 19 38.99 -14.33 -16.70
C ARG A 19 37.66 -14.71 -16.04
N ALA A 20 36.80 -13.74 -15.77
CA ALA A 20 35.44 -13.99 -15.28
C ALA A 20 34.57 -14.70 -16.34
N THR A 21 34.72 -14.32 -17.60
CA THR A 21 34.07 -14.98 -18.74
C THR A 21 34.52 -16.44 -18.88
N GLU A 22 35.82 -16.70 -18.77
CA GLU A 22 36.40 -18.05 -18.81
C GLU A 22 35.86 -18.92 -17.67
N ASN A 23 35.91 -18.41 -16.42
CA ASN A 23 35.43 -19.12 -15.24
C ASN A 23 33.95 -19.50 -15.36
N PHE A 24 33.11 -18.58 -15.85
CA PHE A 24 31.68 -18.86 -16.05
C PHE A 24 31.44 -19.90 -17.15
N ARG A 25 32.22 -19.87 -18.24
CA ARG A 25 32.15 -20.90 -19.27
C ARG A 25 32.52 -22.27 -18.71
N ASP A 26 33.51 -22.35 -17.83
CA ASP A 26 33.94 -23.61 -17.22
C ASP A 26 32.88 -24.18 -16.28
N VAL A 27 32.23 -23.35 -15.46
CA VAL A 27 31.07 -23.77 -14.65
C VAL A 27 29.93 -24.28 -15.54
N LEU A 28 29.62 -23.59 -16.65
CA LEU A 28 28.59 -24.04 -17.58
C LEU A 28 28.97 -25.35 -18.30
N ARG A 29 30.25 -25.57 -18.62
CA ARG A 29 30.73 -26.85 -19.20
C ARG A 29 30.48 -28.02 -18.26
N GLU A 30 30.55 -27.80 -16.96
CA GLU A 30 30.34 -28.85 -15.96
C GLU A 30 28.84 -29.12 -15.70
N LEU A 31 28.00 -28.09 -15.79
CA LEU A 31 26.56 -28.17 -15.50
C LEU A 31 25.72 -28.64 -16.69
N LEU A 32 26.05 -28.17 -17.90
CA LEU A 32 25.29 -28.49 -19.12
C LEU A 32 25.13 -29.99 -19.40
N PRO A 33 26.13 -30.88 -19.14
CA PRO A 33 25.97 -32.32 -19.32
C PRO A 33 24.99 -32.97 -18.33
N LYS A 34 24.75 -32.34 -17.17
CA LYS A 34 23.91 -32.87 -16.09
C LYS A 34 22.42 -32.55 -16.31
N VAL A 35 22.09 -31.63 -17.21
CA VAL A 35 20.73 -31.17 -17.47
C VAL A 35 20.31 -31.59 -18.88
N LYS A 36 19.30 -32.47 -19.01
CA LYS A 36 18.70 -32.81 -20.31
C LYS A 36 17.91 -31.61 -20.84
N ILE A 37 18.54 -30.80 -21.69
CA ILE A 37 17.89 -29.65 -22.33
C ILE A 37 17.43 -30.05 -23.73
N TYR A 38 16.14 -29.87 -24.01
CA TYR A 38 15.59 -30.04 -25.37
C TYR A 38 16.06 -28.90 -26.28
N GLU A 39 16.59 -29.23 -27.45
CA GLU A 39 17.19 -28.27 -28.39
C GLU A 39 16.24 -27.13 -28.78
N CYS A 40 14.94 -27.41 -28.88
CA CYS A 40 13.90 -26.42 -29.18
C CYS A 40 13.71 -25.34 -28.10
N LYS A 41 14.11 -25.62 -26.85
CA LYS A 41 13.97 -24.70 -25.71
C LYS A 41 15.21 -23.85 -25.45
N ILE A 42 16.32 -24.14 -26.14
CA ILE A 42 17.58 -23.42 -25.96
C ILE A 42 17.41 -21.93 -26.30
N GLY A 43 16.65 -21.59 -27.34
CA GLY A 43 16.36 -20.20 -27.71
C GLY A 43 15.63 -19.44 -26.60
N ASP A 44 14.61 -20.06 -26.02
CA ASP A 44 13.83 -19.50 -24.90
C ASP A 44 14.73 -19.27 -23.68
N TYR A 45 15.56 -20.26 -23.32
CA TYR A 45 16.51 -20.14 -22.21
C TYR A 45 17.57 -19.05 -22.46
N PHE A 46 18.07 -18.88 -23.68
CA PHE A 46 19.00 -17.79 -23.98
C PHE A 46 18.35 -16.42 -23.87
N ALA A 47 17.10 -16.28 -24.32
CA ALA A 47 16.34 -15.04 -24.17
C ALA A 47 16.11 -14.73 -22.69
N GLU A 48 15.75 -15.74 -21.90
CA GLU A 48 15.55 -15.63 -20.46
C GLU A 48 16.85 -15.30 -19.72
N ILE A 49 17.95 -16.02 -19.98
CA ILE A 49 19.27 -15.73 -19.39
C ILE A 49 19.75 -14.32 -19.76
N LYS A 50 19.58 -13.90 -21.01
CA LYS A 50 19.95 -12.56 -21.46
C LYS A 50 19.09 -11.50 -20.78
N HIS A 51 17.79 -11.74 -20.66
CA HIS A 51 16.87 -10.87 -19.93
C HIS A 51 17.28 -10.79 -18.45
N MET A 52 17.54 -11.92 -17.80
CA MET A 52 18.04 -12.00 -16.43
C MET A 52 19.35 -11.23 -16.27
N LEU A 53 20.31 -11.38 -17.18
CA LEU A 53 21.61 -10.68 -17.14
C LEU A 53 21.49 -9.17 -17.33
N ILE A 54 20.61 -8.71 -18.22
CA ILE A 54 20.34 -7.27 -18.40
C ILE A 54 19.62 -6.73 -17.17
N SER A 55 18.62 -7.48 -16.68
CA SER A 55 17.85 -7.16 -15.49
C SER A 55 18.62 -7.34 -14.18
N SER A 56 19.85 -7.87 -14.20
CA SER A 56 20.74 -8.05 -13.04
C SER A 56 21.84 -7.00 -12.92
N LYS A 57 21.97 -6.08 -13.89
CA LYS A 57 22.93 -4.96 -13.81
C LYS A 57 22.57 -4.02 -12.66
N VAL A 58 23.53 -3.71 -11.80
CA VAL A 58 23.35 -2.82 -10.65
C VAL A 58 24.21 -1.57 -10.87
N GLU A 59 23.68 -0.40 -10.54
CA GLU A 59 24.45 0.85 -10.45
C GLU A 59 25.13 0.99 -9.09
N TYR A 60 26.17 1.82 -9.01
CA TYR A 60 26.88 2.07 -7.75
C TYR A 60 25.95 2.73 -6.71
N GLY A 61 25.83 2.13 -5.53
CA GLY A 61 25.04 2.67 -4.40
C GLY A 61 23.63 2.09 -4.22
N ASP A 62 23.14 1.27 -5.15
CA ASP A 62 21.92 0.47 -4.88
C ASP A 62 22.24 -0.56 -3.77
N MET A 63 21.33 -0.71 -2.80
CA MET A 63 21.43 -1.78 -1.81
C MET A 63 21.30 -3.12 -2.53
N VAL A 64 22.41 -3.82 -2.77
CA VAL A 64 22.44 -5.15 -3.38
C VAL A 64 23.45 -6.05 -2.67
N GLY A 65 23.24 -7.36 -2.77
CA GLY A 65 24.11 -8.36 -2.14
C GLY A 65 23.57 -8.90 -0.82
N LEU A 66 24.36 -9.75 -0.16
CA LEU A 66 23.97 -10.49 1.04
C LEU A 66 23.50 -9.58 2.19
N VAL A 67 24.16 -8.43 2.39
CA VAL A 67 23.85 -7.47 3.47
C VAL A 67 22.49 -6.79 3.24
N ALA A 68 22.17 -6.47 1.99
CA ALA A 68 20.87 -5.91 1.64
C ALA A 68 19.75 -6.97 1.73
N ALA A 69 20.05 -8.21 1.38
CA ALA A 69 19.10 -9.33 1.52
C ALA A 69 18.82 -9.70 2.99
N SER A 70 19.79 -9.55 3.89
CA SER A 70 19.57 -9.72 5.33
C SER A 70 18.76 -8.59 5.97
N SER A 71 18.63 -7.44 5.27
CA SER A 71 17.86 -6.28 5.74
C SER A 71 16.41 -6.28 5.23
N ILE A 72 15.95 -7.36 4.58
CA ILE A 72 14.56 -7.51 4.12
C ILE A 72 13.65 -7.60 5.36
N GLY A 73 12.82 -6.58 5.60
CA GLY A 73 11.87 -6.54 6.72
C GLY A 73 12.38 -5.84 7.97
N GLU A 74 13.62 -5.34 7.98
CA GLU A 74 13.96 -4.23 8.86
C GLU A 74 13.15 -3.01 8.41
N PRO A 75 12.71 -2.11 9.32
CA PRO A 75 12.16 -0.83 8.90
C PRO A 75 13.24 -0.11 8.09
N THR A 76 13.17 -0.23 6.77
CA THR A 76 14.03 0.49 5.86
C THR A 76 13.60 1.93 5.91
N THR A 77 14.23 2.70 6.80
CA THR A 77 14.10 4.15 6.87
C THR A 77 14.70 4.75 5.62
N GLN A 78 13.92 4.89 4.54
CA GLN A 78 14.50 5.39 3.30
C GLN A 78 13.57 6.27 2.46
N LEU A 79 12.77 7.18 3.01
CA LEU A 79 12.06 8.16 2.16
C LEU A 79 11.81 9.52 2.83
N SER A 80 12.80 10.16 3.44
CA SER A 80 12.52 11.34 4.26
C SER A 80 13.02 12.68 3.71
N ASN A 81 12.37 13.75 4.16
CA ASN A 81 12.65 15.11 3.74
C ASN A 81 13.75 15.73 4.61
N LEU A 82 14.52 16.65 4.03
CA LEU A 82 15.53 17.38 4.79
C LEU A 82 14.84 18.23 5.88
N GLY A 83 15.45 18.31 7.06
CA GLY A 83 14.89 19.03 8.21
C GLY A 83 14.51 20.49 7.95
N THR A 84 15.13 21.14 6.96
CA THR A 84 14.85 22.54 6.56
C THR A 84 13.58 22.71 5.71
N THR A 85 12.98 21.61 5.25
CA THR A 85 11.74 21.63 4.44
C THR A 85 10.60 22.22 5.25
N ARG A 86 9.89 23.20 4.69
CA ARG A 86 8.76 23.85 5.38
C ARG A 86 7.45 23.15 5.09
N VAL A 87 6.60 23.03 6.10
CA VAL A 87 5.28 22.38 6.01
C VAL A 87 4.23 23.19 6.76
N ILE A 88 2.96 22.92 6.46
CA ILE A 88 1.81 23.49 7.18
C ILE A 88 0.99 22.35 7.77
N VAL A 89 0.83 22.38 9.08
CA VAL A 89 0.13 21.36 9.85
C VAL A 89 -0.96 22.02 10.69
N ARG A 90 -2.10 21.34 10.82
CA ARG A 90 -3.25 21.80 11.62
C ARG A 90 -3.48 20.86 12.78
N GLU A 91 -3.37 21.37 14.01
CA GLU A 91 -3.63 20.62 15.23
C GLU A 91 -5.04 20.95 15.77
N VAL A 92 -5.82 19.93 16.15
CA VAL A 92 -7.16 20.12 16.74
C VAL A 92 -7.12 19.76 18.23
N ASN A 93 -7.45 20.72 19.10
CA ASN A 93 -7.50 20.52 20.55
C ASN A 93 -8.66 19.59 20.98
N LYS A 94 -8.39 18.67 21.93
CA LYS A 94 -9.30 17.63 22.45
C LYS A 94 -10.62 18.15 23.07
N GLN A 95 -10.77 19.45 23.32
CA GLN A 95 -11.97 20.03 23.95
C GLN A 95 -13.10 20.42 22.97
N GLY A 96 -12.98 20.09 21.67
CA GLY A 96 -14.11 20.09 20.72
C GLY A 96 -14.80 21.43 20.44
N ARG A 97 -14.40 22.52 21.10
CA ARG A 97 -14.96 23.85 20.93
C ARG A 97 -13.81 24.85 20.87
N SER A 98 -13.68 25.48 19.70
CA SER A 98 -12.84 26.64 19.38
C SER A 98 -11.31 26.44 19.30
N ILE A 99 -10.86 26.49 18.03
CA ILE A 99 -9.53 26.83 17.50
C ILE A 99 -8.57 25.66 17.30
N SER A 100 -8.41 25.28 16.03
CA SER A 100 -7.31 24.44 15.54
C SER A 100 -6.05 25.28 15.31
N GLU A 101 -5.00 25.07 16.10
CA GLU A 101 -3.76 25.81 15.89
C GLU A 101 -3.13 25.36 14.57
N VAL A 102 -2.87 26.33 13.67
CA VAL A 102 -2.18 26.08 12.41
C VAL A 102 -0.72 26.39 12.66
N LYS A 103 0.10 25.34 12.70
CA LYS A 103 1.55 25.45 12.83
C LYS A 103 2.19 25.50 11.44
N TYR A 104 3.16 26.38 11.32
CA TYR A 104 3.99 26.57 10.15
C TYR A 104 5.43 26.64 10.64
N GLY A 105 6.32 25.98 9.94
CA GLY A 105 7.71 25.84 10.37
C GLY A 105 8.44 24.84 9.51
N THR A 106 9.69 24.63 9.86
CA THR A 106 10.47 23.53 9.29
C THR A 106 9.92 22.20 9.80
N ILE A 107 10.03 21.15 9.00
CA ILE A 107 9.59 19.80 9.36
C ILE A 107 10.32 19.34 10.63
N LYS A 108 11.61 19.70 10.76
CA LYS A 108 12.39 19.45 11.97
C LYS A 108 11.75 20.07 13.21
N GLU A 109 11.48 21.38 13.19
CA GLU A 109 10.91 22.08 14.35
C GLU A 109 9.57 21.46 14.77
N ILE A 110 8.72 21.12 13.80
CA ILE A 110 7.40 20.55 14.06
C ILE A 110 7.52 19.13 14.62
N ILE A 111 8.31 18.27 13.99
CA ILE A 111 8.48 16.87 14.42
C ILE A 111 9.18 16.81 15.78
N ASP A 112 10.27 17.55 15.99
CA ASP A 112 10.99 17.57 17.26
C ASP A 112 10.09 18.09 18.40
N GLU A 113 9.27 19.12 18.16
CA GLU A 113 8.30 19.61 19.16
C GLU A 113 7.25 18.55 19.50
N LEU A 114 6.73 17.82 18.49
CA LEU A 114 5.75 16.76 18.70
C LEU A 114 6.35 15.58 19.47
N LEU A 115 7.55 15.13 19.10
CA LEU A 115 8.26 14.05 19.78
C LEU A 115 8.58 14.41 21.23
N LEU A 116 9.06 15.64 21.50
CA LEU A 116 9.34 16.11 22.86
C LEU A 116 8.10 16.19 23.75
N LYS A 117 6.95 16.61 23.19
CA LYS A 117 5.67 16.65 23.93
C LYS A 117 5.15 15.26 24.28
N HIS A 118 5.51 14.25 23.51
CA HIS A 118 5.01 12.89 23.62
C HIS A 118 6.10 11.87 23.95
N ASP A 119 7.19 12.29 24.59
CA ASP A 119 8.40 11.48 24.87
C ASP A 119 8.12 10.09 25.47
N LYS A 120 7.05 9.96 26.27
CA LYS A 120 6.63 8.67 26.88
C LYS A 120 5.98 7.68 25.91
N GLU A 121 5.51 8.16 24.77
CA GLU A 121 4.83 7.40 23.70
C GLU A 121 5.73 7.23 22.47
N VAL A 122 6.94 7.80 22.47
CA VAL A 122 7.90 7.69 21.37
C VAL A 122 8.54 6.31 21.37
N ILE A 123 8.58 5.69 20.20
CA ILE A 123 9.23 4.40 19.95
C ILE A 123 10.65 4.67 19.47
N ASP A 124 11.65 4.16 20.20
CA ASP A 124 13.04 4.14 19.76
C ASP A 124 13.27 2.96 18.81
N LEU A 125 13.70 3.26 17.59
CA LEU A 125 13.96 2.30 16.52
C LEU A 125 15.47 1.97 16.39
N GLY A 126 16.32 2.56 17.23
CA GLY A 126 17.78 2.41 17.20
C GLY A 126 18.48 3.36 16.22
N ASN A 127 19.80 3.53 16.38
CA ASN A 127 20.65 4.40 15.54
C ASN A 127 20.13 5.85 15.38
N ASN A 128 19.68 6.47 16.48
CA ASN A 128 19.06 7.81 16.51
C ASN A 128 17.75 7.94 15.69
N SER A 129 17.10 6.82 15.38
CA SER A 129 15.80 6.79 14.70
C SER A 129 14.68 6.68 15.72
N VAL A 130 13.69 7.57 15.62
CA VAL A 130 12.53 7.57 16.53
C VAL A 130 11.24 7.81 15.75
N ALA A 131 10.15 7.19 16.21
CA ALA A 131 8.83 7.33 15.62
C ALA A 131 7.75 7.49 16.70
N TRP A 132 6.65 8.16 16.35
CA TRP A 132 5.49 8.33 17.21
C TRP A 132 4.20 8.30 16.39
N GLU A 133 3.20 7.57 16.87
CA GLU A 133 1.86 7.52 16.29
C GLU A 133 0.97 8.57 16.96
N PRO A 134 0.49 9.60 16.25
CA PRO A 134 -0.29 10.67 16.86
C PRO A 134 -1.65 10.19 17.38
N THR A 135 -1.80 10.19 18.70
CA THR A 135 -3.11 10.08 19.38
C THR A 135 -3.96 11.35 19.23
N HIS A 136 -3.35 12.46 18.80
CA HIS A 136 -3.99 13.76 18.59
C HIS A 136 -4.47 13.94 17.14
N LEU A 137 -5.50 14.77 16.97
CA LEU A 137 -6.08 15.09 15.67
C LEU A 137 -5.24 16.14 14.94
N ILE A 138 -4.10 15.71 14.40
CA ILE A 138 -3.19 16.52 13.60
C ILE A 138 -3.46 16.24 12.11
N TYR A 139 -3.61 17.28 11.30
CA TYR A 139 -3.94 17.19 9.87
C TYR A 139 -2.89 17.88 9.01
N ILE A 140 -2.62 17.29 7.84
CA ILE A 140 -1.76 17.86 6.79
C ILE A 140 -2.50 17.82 5.44
N MET A 141 -2.14 18.72 4.53
CA MET A 141 -2.70 18.71 3.18
C MET A 141 -2.10 17.55 2.37
N THR A 142 -2.95 16.81 1.68
CA THR A 142 -2.61 15.69 0.81
C THR A 142 -3.33 15.82 -0.54
N VAL A 143 -2.97 14.97 -1.50
CA VAL A 143 -3.66 14.83 -2.79
C VAL A 143 -4.22 13.42 -2.89
N ASN A 144 -5.47 13.32 -3.33
CA ASN A 144 -6.11 12.03 -3.58
C ASN A 144 -5.57 11.44 -4.89
N THR A 145 -5.12 10.19 -4.80
CA THR A 145 -4.40 9.49 -5.87
C THR A 145 -5.29 9.09 -7.04
N ASP A 146 -6.60 8.98 -6.85
CA ASP A 146 -7.54 8.55 -7.89
C ASP A 146 -8.17 9.72 -8.64
N ASN A 147 -8.40 10.87 -8.00
CA ASN A 147 -9.17 11.98 -8.60
C ASN A 147 -8.42 13.33 -8.67
N GLU A 148 -7.15 13.38 -8.26
CA GLU A 148 -6.31 14.59 -8.28
C GLU A 148 -6.88 15.79 -7.50
N LYS A 149 -7.72 15.54 -6.48
CA LYS A 149 -8.27 16.56 -5.57
C LYS A 149 -7.43 16.74 -4.33
N THR A 150 -7.36 17.97 -3.82
CA THR A 150 -6.66 18.27 -2.56
C THR A 150 -7.59 18.10 -1.36
N GLU A 151 -7.06 17.52 -0.29
CA GLU A 151 -7.81 17.28 0.94
C GLU A 151 -6.91 17.35 2.19
N TRP A 152 -7.50 17.67 3.34
CA TRP A 152 -6.80 17.65 4.63
C TRP A 152 -7.03 16.30 5.32
N LYS A 153 -5.97 15.52 5.53
CA LYS A 153 -6.04 14.20 6.19
C LYS A 153 -5.22 14.15 7.46
N LYS A 154 -5.60 13.22 8.35
CA LYS A 154 -4.97 13.04 9.66
C LYS A 154 -3.58 12.41 9.47
N LEU A 155 -2.63 12.82 10.32
CA LEU A 155 -1.35 12.14 10.46
C LEU A 155 -1.55 10.79 11.17
N SER A 156 -0.99 9.75 10.57
CA SER A 156 -0.91 8.39 11.13
C SER A 156 0.37 8.19 11.93
N GLU A 157 1.47 8.82 11.51
CA GLU A 157 2.81 8.62 12.07
C GLU A 157 3.68 9.87 11.89
N VAL A 158 4.64 10.06 12.79
CA VAL A 158 5.68 11.10 12.74
C VAL A 158 7.02 10.43 13.05
N SER A 159 8.05 10.61 12.21
CA SER A 159 9.36 9.97 12.42
C SER A 159 10.56 10.83 12.02
N ARG A 160 11.74 10.52 12.60
CA ARG A 160 13.04 11.08 12.20
C ARG A 160 14.15 10.02 12.27
N HIS A 161 15.13 10.09 11.36
CA HIS A 161 16.27 9.16 11.27
C HIS A 161 17.47 9.79 10.52
N PRO A 162 18.69 9.27 10.63
CA PRO A 162 19.85 9.78 9.87
C PRO A 162 19.73 9.56 8.35
N THR A 163 20.30 10.47 7.55
CA THR A 163 20.42 10.28 6.09
C THR A 163 21.23 9.05 5.74
N ASN A 164 20.78 8.33 4.70
CA ASN A 164 21.53 7.25 4.07
C ASN A 164 21.65 7.54 2.57
N GLY A 165 22.73 8.21 2.17
CA GLY A 165 23.07 8.43 0.76
C GLY A 165 22.86 9.86 0.27
N ASN A 166 23.19 10.08 -1.02
CA ASN A 166 23.15 11.41 -1.62
C ASN A 166 21.72 11.98 -1.71
N LEU A 167 21.65 13.30 -1.70
CA LEU A 167 20.41 14.05 -1.88
C LEU A 167 20.21 14.45 -3.34
N VAL A 168 18.97 14.72 -3.70
CA VAL A 168 18.59 15.26 -5.00
C VAL A 168 17.73 16.50 -4.81
N ARG A 169 18.17 17.59 -5.40
CA ARG A 169 17.43 18.84 -5.50
C ARG A 169 16.74 18.90 -6.84
N VAL A 170 15.42 18.96 -6.81
CA VAL A 170 14.56 19.06 -7.99
C VAL A 170 14.05 20.47 -8.10
N LYS A 171 14.22 21.09 -9.27
CA LYS A 171 13.68 22.41 -9.58
C LYS A 171 12.71 22.33 -10.76
N THR A 172 11.53 22.88 -10.53
CA THR A 172 10.42 22.89 -11.48
C THR A 172 10.42 24.14 -12.36
N LYS A 173 9.62 24.11 -13.42
CA LYS A 173 9.47 25.22 -14.37
C LYS A 173 8.90 26.46 -13.72
N SER A 174 8.00 26.31 -12.74
CA SER A 174 7.51 27.42 -11.92
C SER A 174 8.50 27.96 -10.89
N LYS A 175 9.74 27.45 -10.88
CA LYS A 175 10.84 27.81 -9.96
C LYS A 175 10.62 27.39 -8.51
N ARG A 176 9.76 26.40 -8.27
CA ARG A 176 9.68 25.71 -6.98
C ARG A 176 10.76 24.65 -6.88
N GLU A 177 11.26 24.44 -5.67
CA GLU A 177 12.42 23.58 -5.40
C GLU A 177 12.10 22.66 -4.23
N THR A 178 12.51 21.40 -4.32
CA THR A 178 12.47 20.47 -3.18
C THR A 178 13.77 19.67 -3.14
N THR A 179 14.23 19.33 -1.94
CA THR A 179 15.45 18.52 -1.75
C THR A 179 15.08 17.29 -0.94
N THR A 180 15.26 16.11 -1.54
CA THR A 180 14.91 14.82 -0.95
C THR A 180 16.09 13.85 -1.06
N THR A 181 16.04 12.71 -0.37
CA THR A 181 17.01 11.62 -0.65
C THR A 181 16.79 11.04 -2.05
N LEU A 182 17.82 10.39 -2.63
CA LEU A 182 17.68 9.71 -3.93
C LEU A 182 16.63 8.58 -3.93
N THR A 183 16.38 7.99 -2.76
CA THR A 183 15.39 6.95 -2.57
C THR A 183 13.98 7.51 -2.40
N HIS A 184 13.82 8.77 -1.95
CA HIS A 184 12.53 9.41 -1.72
C HIS A 184 11.62 9.34 -2.96
N SER A 185 10.36 8.95 -2.79
CA SER A 185 9.40 8.90 -3.88
C SER A 185 8.75 10.27 -4.10
N HIS A 186 8.84 10.77 -5.31
CA HIS A 186 8.02 11.88 -5.80
C HIS A 186 6.74 11.30 -6.40
N LEU A 187 5.86 12.16 -6.90
CA LEU A 187 4.59 11.73 -7.48
C LEU A 187 4.60 11.93 -9.00
N SER A 188 3.99 10.99 -9.72
CA SER A 188 3.84 11.01 -11.17
C SER A 188 2.42 10.62 -11.56
N ARG A 189 2.00 10.98 -12.78
CA ARG A 189 0.66 10.68 -13.31
C ARG A 189 0.73 9.51 -14.27
N THR A 190 -0.20 8.55 -14.18
CA THR A 190 -0.35 7.48 -15.17
C THR A 190 -1.28 7.89 -16.31
N LYS A 191 -1.37 7.05 -17.34
CA LYS A 191 -2.30 7.23 -18.48
C LYS A 191 -3.76 7.15 -18.07
N GLU A 192 -4.06 6.38 -17.04
CA GLU A 192 -5.39 6.20 -16.46
C GLU A 192 -5.78 7.36 -15.52
N GLY A 193 -4.92 8.38 -15.37
CA GLY A 193 -5.18 9.54 -14.52
C GLY A 193 -4.93 9.32 -13.02
N LYS A 194 -4.26 8.23 -12.65
CA LYS A 194 -3.89 7.96 -11.26
C LYS A 194 -2.55 8.60 -10.92
N ILE A 195 -2.40 9.03 -9.67
CA ILE A 195 -1.13 9.50 -9.11
C ILE A 195 -0.41 8.30 -8.50
N VAL A 196 0.82 8.04 -8.94
CA VAL A 196 1.67 6.95 -8.46
C VAL A 196 3.04 7.46 -8.01
N PRO A 197 3.63 6.86 -6.96
CA PRO A 197 4.97 7.19 -6.53
C PRO A 197 5.99 6.86 -7.61
N LYS A 198 6.97 7.76 -7.78
CA LYS A 198 8.13 7.59 -8.66
C LYS A 198 9.39 8.00 -7.89
N VAL A 199 10.33 7.07 -7.74
CA VAL A 199 11.56 7.27 -6.98
C VAL A 199 12.38 8.41 -7.57
N ALA A 200 13.01 9.23 -6.72
CA ALA A 200 13.77 10.39 -7.16
C ALA A 200 14.92 10.04 -8.11
N LYS A 201 15.54 8.86 -7.95
CA LYS A 201 16.56 8.33 -8.88
C LYS A 201 16.07 8.11 -10.32
N ASP A 202 14.78 7.84 -10.49
CA ASP A 202 14.17 7.60 -11.80
C ASP A 202 13.61 8.89 -12.42
N LEU A 203 13.70 10.02 -11.71
CA LEU A 203 13.31 11.32 -12.22
C LEU A 203 14.29 11.80 -13.29
N LYS A 204 13.72 12.31 -14.38
CA LYS A 204 14.46 12.89 -15.49
C LYS A 204 13.97 14.31 -15.74
N LYS A 205 14.85 15.14 -16.28
CA LYS A 205 14.44 16.45 -16.80
C LYS A 205 13.34 16.26 -17.85
N GLY A 206 12.25 16.99 -17.71
CA GLY A 206 11.03 16.84 -18.52
C GLY A 206 9.93 15.97 -17.91
N ASP A 207 10.20 15.26 -16.80
CA ASP A 207 9.14 14.64 -16.00
C ASP A 207 8.29 15.71 -15.30
N PHE A 208 7.11 15.32 -14.82
CA PHE A 208 6.15 16.23 -14.18
C PHE A 208 5.89 15.81 -12.74
N ILE A 209 5.86 16.79 -11.82
CA ILE A 209 5.47 16.58 -10.41
C ILE A 209 4.23 17.42 -10.06
N PRO A 210 3.34 16.92 -9.20
CA PRO A 210 2.12 17.64 -8.85
C PRO A 210 2.40 18.77 -7.86
N VAL A 211 1.87 19.95 -8.18
CA VAL A 211 1.93 21.17 -7.38
C VAL A 211 0.52 21.66 -7.11
N ASN A 212 0.23 22.11 -5.90
CA ASN A 212 -1.05 22.65 -5.50
C ASN A 212 -1.47 23.85 -6.39
N LYS A 213 -2.55 23.66 -7.14
CA LYS A 213 -3.26 24.69 -7.91
C LYS A 213 -4.42 25.24 -7.10
N LYS A 214 -5.17 24.37 -6.43
CA LYS A 214 -6.33 24.74 -5.63
C LYS A 214 -6.29 24.11 -4.24
N MET A 215 -6.25 24.98 -3.23
CA MET A 215 -6.25 24.57 -1.82
C MET A 215 -7.67 24.49 -1.27
N ASN A 216 -8.20 23.28 -1.12
CA ASN A 216 -9.53 23.06 -0.56
C ASN A 216 -9.49 23.12 0.99
N SER A 217 -9.82 24.28 1.52
CA SER A 217 -9.95 24.49 2.97
C SER A 217 -11.38 24.81 3.36
N LYS A 218 -11.95 24.00 4.26
CA LYS A 218 -13.23 24.32 4.91
C LYS A 218 -13.08 25.59 5.75
N VAL A 219 -14.09 26.45 5.74
CA VAL A 219 -14.10 27.65 6.58
C VAL A 219 -14.34 27.25 8.04
N LEU A 220 -13.37 27.53 8.89
CA LEU A 220 -13.42 27.20 10.32
C LEU A 220 -13.46 28.45 11.20
N TYR A 221 -12.94 29.56 10.69
CA TYR A 221 -12.74 30.78 11.45
C TYR A 221 -13.60 31.93 10.94
N LYS A 222 -14.70 32.27 11.62
CA LYS A 222 -15.52 33.44 11.26
C LYS A 222 -15.13 34.72 12.03
N LYS A 223 -14.67 34.56 13.26
CA LYS A 223 -14.21 35.64 14.15
C LYS A 223 -13.31 35.04 15.23
N THR A 224 -12.50 35.88 15.87
CA THR A 224 -11.79 35.54 17.10
C THR A 224 -12.05 36.59 18.17
N VAL A 225 -11.92 36.22 19.44
CA VAL A 225 -12.02 37.13 20.58
C VAL A 225 -10.62 37.36 21.12
N ILE A 226 -10.17 38.61 21.10
CA ILE A 226 -8.84 39.02 21.57
C ILE A 226 -8.99 39.56 22.99
N GLN A 227 -8.33 38.93 23.94
CA GLN A 227 -8.30 39.39 25.33
C GLN A 227 -7.25 40.51 25.49
N GLY A 228 -7.69 41.66 26.00
CA GLY A 228 -6.83 42.77 26.39
C GLY A 228 -6.35 42.68 27.84
N LYS A 229 -5.51 43.63 28.24
CA LYS A 229 -5.29 43.88 29.67
C LYS A 229 -6.60 44.39 30.28
N ASP A 230 -6.85 44.04 31.54
CA ASP A 230 -8.04 44.42 32.32
C ASP A 230 -9.36 43.72 31.92
N GLY A 231 -9.28 42.56 31.24
CA GLY A 231 -10.46 41.74 30.90
C GLY A 231 -11.31 42.28 29.75
N ILE A 232 -10.82 43.28 29.01
CA ILE A 232 -11.51 43.82 27.82
C ILE A 232 -11.47 42.78 26.69
N GLU A 233 -12.63 42.27 26.30
CA GLU A 233 -12.78 41.37 25.16
C GLU A 233 -13.08 42.14 23.88
N THR A 234 -12.19 42.06 22.90
CA THR A 234 -12.39 42.68 21.58
C THR A 234 -12.67 41.62 20.53
N ILE A 235 -13.83 41.70 19.88
CA ILE A 235 -14.18 40.81 18.78
C ILE A 235 -13.44 41.26 17.51
N PHE A 236 -12.64 40.37 16.94
CA PHE A 236 -11.96 40.55 15.66
C PHE A 236 -12.62 39.66 14.60
N PRO A 237 -13.56 40.18 13.80
CA PRO A 237 -14.22 39.42 12.75
C PRO A 237 -13.26 39.14 11.58
N PHE A 238 -13.32 37.94 10.99
CA PHE A 238 -12.56 37.65 9.78
C PHE A 238 -13.36 38.10 8.56
N ASP A 239 -13.44 39.42 8.41
CA ASP A 239 -14.07 40.12 7.29
C ASP A 239 -13.03 40.75 6.35
N PHE A 240 -13.49 41.23 5.20
CA PHE A 240 -12.64 41.88 4.20
C PHE A 240 -11.82 43.07 4.77
N LYS A 241 -12.40 43.88 5.67
CA LYS A 241 -11.74 45.09 6.21
C LYS A 241 -10.54 44.73 7.09
N ASN A 242 -10.69 43.73 7.96
CA ASN A 242 -9.61 43.24 8.80
C ASN A 242 -8.58 42.44 8.01
N GLY A 243 -9.02 41.69 6.99
CA GLY A 243 -8.14 41.05 6.03
C GLY A 243 -7.23 42.08 5.37
N TRP A 244 -7.83 43.12 4.77
CA TRP A 244 -7.10 44.19 4.10
C TRP A 244 -6.06 44.86 4.99
N LEU A 245 -6.38 45.11 6.26
CA LEU A 245 -5.39 45.66 7.19
C LEU A 245 -4.19 44.72 7.40
N ILE A 246 -4.44 43.42 7.57
CA ILE A 246 -3.35 42.45 7.72
C ILE A 246 -2.51 42.42 6.44
N GLY A 247 -3.13 42.46 5.26
CA GLY A 247 -2.42 42.60 3.98
C GLY A 247 -1.54 43.83 3.90
N ALA A 248 -2.12 44.99 4.23
CA ALA A 248 -1.41 46.27 4.28
C ALA A 248 -0.28 46.27 5.30
N TYR A 249 -0.45 45.58 6.44
CA TYR A 249 0.60 45.39 7.42
C TYR A 249 1.74 44.51 6.88
N LEU A 250 1.41 43.42 6.20
CA LEU A 250 2.39 42.51 5.62
C LEU A 250 3.25 43.20 4.56
N ALA A 251 2.65 44.06 3.75
CA ALA A 251 3.39 44.89 2.79
C ALA A 251 4.15 46.02 3.51
N GLU A 252 3.44 47.07 3.91
CA GLU A 252 4.00 48.38 4.26
C GLU A 252 4.02 48.66 5.79
N GLY A 253 3.66 47.65 6.60
CA GLY A 253 3.50 47.81 8.04
C GLY A 253 4.76 47.60 8.87
N SER A 254 4.83 48.28 10.01
CA SER A 254 5.78 48.00 11.10
C SER A 254 5.10 48.17 12.46
N ILE A 255 5.55 47.44 13.47
CA ILE A 255 5.05 47.56 14.85
C ILE A 255 6.21 47.88 15.77
N ASN A 256 6.08 48.97 16.51
CA ASN A 256 7.01 49.38 17.58
C ASN A 256 6.25 49.42 18.91
N GLY A 257 6.50 48.42 19.76
CA GLY A 257 5.82 48.28 21.05
C GLY A 257 4.31 48.01 20.88
N THR A 258 3.49 49.04 21.06
CA THR A 258 2.02 48.97 20.92
C THR A 258 1.48 49.89 19.83
N THR A 259 2.37 50.42 19.00
CA THR A 259 2.04 51.32 17.90
C THR A 259 2.18 50.57 16.58
N LEU A 260 1.09 50.51 15.82
CA LEU A 260 1.09 50.04 14.44
C LEU A 260 1.38 51.24 13.53
N CYS A 261 2.35 51.11 12.65
CA CYS A 261 2.67 52.08 11.61
C CYS A 261 2.50 51.44 10.23
N ILE A 262 1.85 52.12 9.30
CA ILE A 262 1.80 51.74 7.89
C ILE A 262 2.33 52.92 7.08
N THR A 263 3.37 52.71 6.30
CA THR A 263 4.03 53.77 5.54
C THR A 263 3.57 53.72 4.09
N ASN A 264 2.69 54.64 3.67
CA ASN A 264 2.24 54.72 2.29
C ASN A 264 1.69 56.13 1.99
N ILE A 265 2.00 56.70 0.83
CA ILE A 265 1.54 58.06 0.47
C ILE A 265 0.07 58.12 0.04
N SER A 266 -0.54 56.98 -0.26
CA SER A 266 -1.89 56.91 -0.82
C SER A 266 -2.97 57.37 0.16
N GLU A 267 -3.87 58.24 -0.31
CA GLU A 267 -5.07 58.62 0.44
C GLU A 267 -5.99 57.42 0.75
N TYR A 268 -5.97 56.37 -0.07
CA TYR A 268 -6.76 55.16 0.17
C TYR A 268 -6.28 54.42 1.41
N PHE A 269 -4.95 54.30 1.58
CA PHE A 269 -4.34 53.75 2.78
C PHE A 269 -4.71 54.57 4.00
N GLU A 270 -4.56 55.90 3.91
CA GLU A 270 -4.98 56.82 4.97
C GLU A 270 -6.44 56.62 5.39
N LYS A 271 -7.37 56.62 4.43
CA LYS A 271 -8.81 56.46 4.68
C LYS A 271 -9.12 55.13 5.37
N ARG A 272 -8.50 54.02 4.95
CA ARG A 272 -8.72 52.70 5.54
C ARG A 272 -8.10 52.54 6.91
N VAL A 273 -6.89 53.04 7.12
CA VAL A 273 -6.21 53.00 8.43
C VAL A 273 -6.95 53.88 9.45
N LYS A 274 -7.45 55.06 9.04
CA LYS A 274 -8.35 55.89 9.87
C LYS A 274 -9.63 55.15 10.26
N LYS A 275 -10.29 54.47 9.31
CA LYS A 275 -11.49 53.66 9.58
C LYS A 275 -11.19 52.51 10.54
N PHE A 276 -10.04 51.86 10.41
CA PHE A 276 -9.59 50.80 11.31
C PHE A 276 -9.36 51.33 12.73
N ALA A 277 -8.64 52.44 12.89
CA ALA A 277 -8.43 53.06 14.20
C ALA A 277 -9.78 53.39 14.86
N LYS A 278 -10.70 54.02 14.13
CA LYS A 278 -12.05 54.32 14.62
C LYS A 278 -12.84 53.07 15.00
N ARG A 279 -12.74 51.99 14.21
CA ARG A 279 -13.47 50.72 14.43
C ARG A 279 -13.19 50.10 15.80
N TYR A 280 -11.96 50.23 16.30
CA TYR A 280 -11.52 49.63 17.55
C TYR A 280 -11.23 50.65 18.66
N GLY A 281 -11.66 51.90 18.50
CA GLY A 281 -11.44 52.95 19.50
C GLY A 281 -9.99 53.43 19.64
N GLY A 282 -9.14 53.17 18.65
CA GLY A 282 -7.75 53.63 18.60
C GLY A 282 -7.61 55.09 18.13
N LYS A 283 -6.44 55.69 18.39
CA LYS A 283 -6.10 57.03 17.88
C LYS A 283 -5.22 56.93 16.63
N TYR A 284 -5.60 57.67 15.60
CA TYR A 284 -4.84 57.82 14.36
C TYR A 284 -3.98 59.09 14.38
N ARG A 285 -2.75 59.00 13.91
CA ARG A 285 -1.85 60.13 13.63
C ARG A 285 -1.11 59.89 12.33
N SER A 286 -0.91 60.92 11.50
CA SER A 286 0.00 60.86 10.36
C SER A 286 1.27 61.68 10.59
N ARG A 287 2.34 61.32 9.90
CA ARG A 287 3.58 62.11 9.81
C ARG A 287 4.09 62.07 8.37
N ASP A 288 4.32 63.23 7.79
CA ASP A 288 5.00 63.33 6.50
C ASP A 288 6.52 63.19 6.72
N LYS A 289 7.17 62.49 5.80
CA LYS A 289 8.58 62.14 5.86
C LYS A 289 9.20 62.55 4.53
N ARG A 290 10.35 63.20 4.57
CA ARG A 290 11.19 63.40 3.39
C ARG A 290 12.44 62.58 3.57
N GLY A 291 12.78 61.80 2.55
CA GLY A 291 13.94 60.92 2.56
C GLY A 291 14.69 61.01 1.24
N GLN A 292 15.97 60.66 1.27
CA GLN A 292 16.80 60.57 0.08
C GLN A 292 17.46 59.18 0.08
N ILE A 293 17.26 58.40 -0.98
CA ILE A 293 17.74 57.00 -1.07
C ILE A 293 19.26 56.96 -1.26
N SER A 294 19.79 57.92 -2.02
CA SER A 294 21.20 58.13 -2.36
C SER A 294 21.36 59.60 -2.75
N PRO A 295 22.55 60.24 -2.63
CA PRO A 295 22.75 61.62 -3.11
C PRO A 295 22.31 61.85 -4.56
N ASP A 296 22.38 60.80 -5.40
CA ASP A 296 21.99 60.83 -6.82
C ASP A 296 20.48 60.61 -7.06
N TYR A 297 19.71 60.30 -6.01
CA TYR A 297 18.27 60.10 -6.11
C TYR A 297 17.51 61.34 -5.62
N PRO A 298 16.44 61.76 -6.32
CA PRO A 298 15.60 62.86 -5.85
C PRO A 298 15.00 62.53 -4.48
N GLU A 299 14.79 63.57 -3.67
CA GLU A 299 14.06 63.42 -2.41
C GLU A 299 12.69 62.81 -2.68
N TYR A 300 12.35 61.77 -1.94
CA TYR A 300 11.02 61.18 -1.96
C TYR A 300 10.21 61.67 -0.77
N GLU A 301 8.94 61.93 -1.01
CA GLU A 301 7.96 62.17 0.04
C GLU A 301 7.33 60.83 0.44
N GLY A 302 7.32 60.55 1.74
CA GLY A 302 6.70 59.40 2.36
C GLY A 302 5.70 59.85 3.42
N LYS A 303 4.71 59.02 3.72
CA LYS A 303 3.72 59.31 4.75
C LYS A 303 3.54 58.10 5.67
N ASP A 304 3.73 58.32 6.96
CA ASP A 304 3.54 57.31 7.99
C ASP A 304 2.17 57.46 8.64
N HIS A 305 1.43 56.36 8.74
CA HIS A 305 0.13 56.27 9.39
C HIS A 305 0.24 55.47 10.70
N TYR A 306 0.16 56.15 11.83
CA TYR A 306 0.27 55.57 13.16
C TYR A 306 -1.11 55.30 13.76
N VAL A 307 -1.29 54.09 14.28
CA VAL A 307 -2.45 53.68 15.09
C VAL A 307 -1.98 53.29 16.48
N THR A 308 -2.57 53.93 17.49
CA THR A 308 -2.23 53.78 18.91
C THR A 308 -3.48 53.51 19.75
N TYR A 309 -3.32 53.22 21.04
CA TYR A 309 -4.41 52.95 22.03
C TYR A 309 -5.19 51.64 21.82
N ILE A 310 -4.71 50.72 20.97
CA ILE A 310 -5.28 49.38 20.78
C ILE A 310 -4.21 48.28 20.98
N PRO A 311 -3.55 48.23 22.14
CA PRO A 311 -2.37 47.37 22.35
C PRO A 311 -2.67 45.88 22.21
N HIS A 312 -3.90 45.44 22.49
CA HIS A 312 -4.32 44.05 22.40
C HIS A 312 -4.40 43.57 20.94
N ILE A 313 -4.93 44.38 20.02
CA ILE A 313 -4.97 44.06 18.58
C ILE A 313 -3.57 44.14 17.98
N VAL A 314 -2.78 45.16 18.34
CA VAL A 314 -1.40 45.29 17.84
C VAL A 314 -0.54 44.10 18.28
N LYS A 315 -0.67 43.66 19.54
CA LYS A 315 -0.02 42.44 20.02
C LYS A 315 -0.52 41.18 19.32
N PHE A 316 -1.82 41.10 19.02
CA PHE A 316 -2.38 39.99 18.25
C PHE A 316 -1.79 39.92 16.84
N ILE A 317 -1.72 41.05 16.13
CA ILE A 317 -1.07 41.12 14.80
C ILE A 317 0.41 40.76 14.92
N LEU A 318 1.14 41.33 15.89
CA LEU A 318 2.56 41.03 16.10
C LEU A 318 2.80 39.53 16.38
N LYS A 319 1.96 38.91 17.21
CA LYS A 319 2.03 37.48 17.54
C LYS A 319 1.90 36.60 16.30
N HIS A 320 0.93 36.90 15.42
CA HIS A 320 0.59 36.03 14.30
C HIS A 320 1.31 36.38 12.99
N CYS A 321 1.70 37.64 12.80
CA CYS A 321 2.32 38.11 11.56
C CYS A 321 3.82 38.41 11.70
N GLY A 322 4.39 38.43 12.91
CA GLY A 322 5.77 38.83 13.14
C GLY A 322 6.01 40.32 12.87
N THR A 323 7.27 40.78 12.86
CA THR A 323 7.66 42.16 12.50
C THR A 323 9.01 42.16 11.78
N GLY A 324 9.27 43.18 10.97
CA GLY A 324 10.45 43.28 10.11
C GLY A 324 10.31 42.49 8.80
N SER A 325 10.73 43.08 7.68
CA SER A 325 10.37 42.59 6.34
C SER A 325 10.80 41.15 6.03
N ALA A 326 11.87 40.64 6.66
CA ALA A 326 12.33 39.26 6.49
C ALA A 326 11.51 38.24 7.31
N ASN A 327 10.99 38.66 8.47
CA ASN A 327 10.34 37.78 9.46
C ASN A 327 8.80 37.86 9.44
N LYS A 328 8.23 38.75 8.61
CA LYS A 328 6.79 38.83 8.41
C LYS A 328 6.26 37.53 7.80
N GLN A 329 5.06 37.13 8.21
CA GLN A 329 4.39 35.92 7.76
C GLN A 329 2.88 36.05 7.75
N VAL A 330 2.22 35.29 6.89
CA VAL A 330 0.76 35.18 6.87
C VAL A 330 0.29 34.50 8.16
N PRO A 331 -0.75 35.03 8.83
CA PRO A 331 -1.26 34.40 10.03
C PRO A 331 -1.94 33.06 9.72
N GLY A 332 -1.60 32.00 10.45
CA GLY A 332 -2.05 30.63 10.16
C GLY A 332 -3.58 30.44 10.06
N PHE A 333 -4.38 31.23 10.77
CA PHE A 333 -5.85 31.18 10.67
C PHE A 333 -6.38 31.62 9.28
N ALA A 334 -5.60 32.38 8.49
CA ALA A 334 -6.01 32.86 7.17
C ALA A 334 -6.31 31.71 6.19
N TYR A 335 -5.63 30.57 6.33
CA TYR A 335 -5.86 29.39 5.48
C TYR A 335 -7.24 28.75 5.66
N PHE A 336 -7.93 29.06 6.77
CA PHE A 336 -9.26 28.53 7.10
C PHE A 336 -10.29 29.63 7.39
N ALA A 337 -9.96 30.88 7.06
CA ALA A 337 -10.88 32.03 7.14
C ALA A 337 -11.83 32.08 5.91
N PRO A 338 -12.96 32.81 5.98
CA PRO A 338 -13.80 33.12 4.83
C PRO A 338 -12.99 33.70 3.67
N LEU A 339 -13.40 33.40 2.44
CA LEU A 339 -12.75 33.93 1.24
C LEU A 339 -12.76 35.46 1.21
N GLU A 340 -13.77 36.11 1.80
CA GLU A 340 -13.81 37.58 1.93
C GLU A 340 -12.61 38.15 2.72
N PHE A 341 -12.23 37.50 3.82
CA PHE A 341 -11.06 37.92 4.61
C PHE A 341 -9.77 37.72 3.82
N VAL A 342 -9.63 36.58 3.15
CA VAL A 342 -8.43 36.28 2.35
C VAL A 342 -8.32 37.22 1.15
N SER A 343 -9.44 37.51 0.48
CA SER A 343 -9.53 38.50 -0.60
C SER A 343 -9.07 39.88 -0.09
N GLY A 344 -9.56 40.30 1.07
CA GLY A 344 -9.10 41.54 1.71
C GLY A 344 -7.59 41.53 1.94
N LEU A 345 -7.05 40.47 2.56
CA LEU A 345 -5.62 40.33 2.85
C LEU A 345 -4.76 40.39 1.59
N LEU A 346 -5.12 39.63 0.56
CA LEU A 346 -4.41 39.66 -0.71
C LEU A 346 -4.51 41.04 -1.36
N ARG A 347 -5.69 41.68 -1.39
CA ARG A 347 -5.84 43.03 -1.93
C ARG A 347 -4.93 44.02 -1.21
N GLY A 348 -4.95 44.04 0.13
CA GLY A 348 -4.10 44.94 0.91
C GLY A 348 -2.60 44.73 0.68
N TYR A 349 -2.18 43.48 0.47
CA TYR A 349 -0.79 43.15 0.16
C TYR A 349 -0.38 43.59 -1.25
N PHE A 350 -1.19 43.31 -2.28
CA PHE A 350 -0.93 43.73 -3.67
C PHE A 350 -1.10 45.25 -3.88
N ASP A 351 -1.96 45.90 -3.10
CA ASP A 351 -2.12 47.35 -3.09
C ASP A 351 -0.84 48.04 -2.59
N GLY A 352 -0.15 47.46 -1.61
CA GLY A 352 1.18 47.89 -1.15
C GLY A 352 2.30 47.45 -2.09
N ASP A 353 2.70 46.17 -2.02
CA ASP A 353 3.90 45.63 -2.67
C ASP A 353 3.69 45.13 -4.11
N GLY A 354 2.45 45.18 -4.62
CA GLY A 354 2.11 44.70 -5.95
C GLY A 354 2.53 45.66 -7.07
N ASN A 355 3.13 45.09 -8.11
CA ASN A 355 3.53 45.75 -9.34
C ASN A 355 2.74 45.14 -10.51
N ILE A 356 2.01 45.99 -11.22
CA ILE A 356 1.16 45.63 -12.35
C ILE A 356 1.65 46.39 -13.57
N ASN A 357 1.98 45.67 -14.63
CA ASN A 357 2.50 46.24 -15.86
C ASN A 357 1.70 45.68 -17.06
N PRO A 358 0.83 46.48 -17.68
CA PRO A 358 0.03 46.04 -18.84
C PRO A 358 0.85 45.71 -20.08
N GLU A 359 1.89 46.50 -20.38
CA GLU A 359 2.76 46.29 -21.54
C GLU A 359 3.44 44.91 -21.50
N ARG A 360 3.87 44.49 -20.31
CA ARG A 360 4.48 43.18 -20.06
C ARG A 360 3.48 42.10 -19.66
N GLN A 361 2.19 42.44 -19.57
CA GLN A 361 1.09 41.56 -19.12
C GLN A 361 1.38 40.84 -17.80
N LEU A 362 1.87 41.61 -16.83
CA LEU A 362 2.50 41.06 -15.65
C LEU A 362 1.85 41.62 -14.38
N ILE A 363 1.39 40.71 -13.52
CA ILE A 363 0.93 40.99 -12.16
C ILE A 363 1.93 40.28 -11.23
N ARG A 364 2.71 41.04 -10.46
CA ARG A 364 3.73 40.48 -9.56
C ARG A 364 3.73 41.15 -8.19
N VAL A 365 4.26 40.45 -7.20
CA VAL A 365 4.59 41.00 -5.86
C VAL A 365 6.04 40.70 -5.52
N HIS A 366 6.63 41.54 -4.66
CA HIS A 366 8.01 41.41 -4.20
C HIS A 366 8.07 41.22 -2.69
N SER A 367 9.07 40.48 -2.23
CA SER A 367 9.41 40.42 -0.80
C SER A 367 10.86 40.00 -0.62
N ILE A 368 11.47 40.48 0.47
CA ILE A 368 12.76 39.96 0.95
C ILE A 368 12.57 38.57 1.57
N SER A 369 11.36 38.26 2.06
CA SER A 369 11.02 36.97 2.65
C SER A 369 10.42 36.03 1.60
N LEU A 370 11.20 35.04 1.16
CA LEU A 370 10.67 33.94 0.33
C LEU A 370 9.54 33.19 1.05
N ASN A 371 9.65 33.04 2.38
CA ASN A 371 8.62 32.41 3.22
C ASN A 371 7.27 33.12 3.06
N LEU A 372 7.26 34.45 3.15
CA LEU A 372 6.04 35.23 2.98
C LEU A 372 5.44 35.04 1.58
N LEU A 373 6.26 35.02 0.53
CA LEU A 373 5.76 34.81 -0.83
C LEU A 373 5.18 33.41 -1.05
N GLU A 374 5.79 32.36 -0.48
CA GLU A 374 5.23 31.01 -0.52
C GLU A 374 3.85 30.95 0.16
N GLN A 375 3.71 31.61 1.31
CA GLN A 375 2.45 31.70 2.04
C GLN A 375 1.38 32.51 1.28
N ILE A 376 1.77 33.62 0.65
CA ILE A 376 0.88 34.40 -0.23
C ILE A 376 0.47 33.58 -1.46
N ALA A 377 1.38 32.80 -2.06
CA ALA A 377 1.09 31.90 -3.16
C ALA A 377 0.07 30.81 -2.75
N LEU A 378 0.19 30.25 -1.55
CA LEU A 378 -0.79 29.31 -1.02
C LEU A 378 -2.16 29.97 -0.77
N LEU A 379 -2.21 31.20 -0.28
CA LEU A 379 -3.48 31.93 -0.16
C LEU A 379 -4.13 32.22 -1.52
N LEU A 380 -3.35 32.57 -2.53
CA LEU A 380 -3.82 32.74 -3.92
C LEU A 380 -4.42 31.45 -4.47
N SER A 381 -3.84 30.29 -4.13
CA SER A 381 -4.35 28.98 -4.54
C SER A 381 -5.76 28.68 -4.01
N ARG A 382 -6.23 29.34 -2.94
CA ARG A 382 -7.63 29.21 -2.49
C ARG A 382 -8.65 29.75 -3.50
N PHE A 383 -8.21 30.65 -4.38
CA PHE A 383 -8.98 31.19 -5.50
C PHE A 383 -8.65 30.49 -6.84
N GLY A 384 -7.81 29.44 -6.81
CA GLY A 384 -7.32 28.78 -8.02
C GLY A 384 -6.33 29.63 -8.83
N ILE A 385 -5.72 30.65 -8.21
CA ILE A 385 -4.73 31.52 -8.86
C ILE A 385 -3.35 30.93 -8.63
N PHE A 386 -2.64 30.64 -9.72
CA PHE A 386 -1.28 30.12 -9.72
C PHE A 386 -0.28 31.10 -10.35
N GLY A 387 0.99 30.92 -10.01
CA GLY A 387 2.10 31.75 -10.44
C GLY A 387 3.46 31.08 -10.26
N THR A 388 4.49 31.82 -10.67
CA THR A 388 5.89 31.40 -10.69
C THR A 388 6.73 32.26 -9.76
N PHE A 389 7.72 31.66 -9.11
CA PHE A 389 8.69 32.40 -8.30
C PHE A 389 9.84 32.94 -9.15
N GLY A 390 10.48 34.00 -8.69
CA GLY A 390 11.65 34.60 -9.32
C GLY A 390 12.51 35.40 -8.33
N VAL A 391 13.67 35.84 -8.81
CA VAL A 391 14.62 36.67 -8.05
C VAL A 391 15.10 37.80 -8.95
N GLU A 392 14.98 39.06 -8.53
CA GLU A 392 15.29 40.24 -9.37
C GLU A 392 16.71 40.77 -9.16
N LYS A 393 17.28 40.68 -7.95
CA LYS A 393 18.68 41.09 -7.65
C LYS A 393 19.54 39.90 -7.21
N LYS A 394 20.70 39.73 -7.85
CA LYS A 394 21.65 38.61 -7.65
C LYS A 394 22.80 38.92 -6.68
N ASP A 395 22.73 39.98 -5.88
CA ASP A 395 23.74 40.19 -4.83
C ASP A 395 23.52 39.20 -3.68
N ARG A 396 24.56 38.43 -3.32
CA ARG A 396 24.48 37.35 -2.31
C ARG A 396 23.93 37.80 -0.95
N LYS A 397 24.00 39.10 -0.61
CA LYS A 397 23.56 39.65 0.68
C LYS A 397 22.10 40.12 0.73
N ASN A 398 21.46 40.46 -0.40
CA ASN A 398 20.11 41.04 -0.42
C ASN A 398 19.32 40.56 -1.66
N GLN A 399 18.89 39.30 -1.64
CA GLN A 399 18.03 38.76 -2.69
C GLN A 399 16.60 39.29 -2.51
N LEU A 400 16.06 39.93 -3.57
CA LEU A 400 14.66 40.31 -3.63
C LEU A 400 13.90 39.25 -4.43
N HIS A 401 13.03 38.52 -3.74
CA HIS A 401 12.19 37.49 -4.33
C HIS A 401 10.93 38.11 -4.91
N ASN A 402 10.40 37.49 -5.96
CA ASN A 402 9.13 37.88 -6.53
C ASN A 402 8.24 36.67 -6.84
N TYR A 403 6.94 36.92 -6.88
CA TYR A 403 5.94 35.97 -7.32
C TYR A 403 5.12 36.60 -8.44
N ILE A 404 5.08 35.94 -9.60
CA ILE A 404 4.45 36.44 -10.82
C ILE A 404 3.26 35.55 -11.14
N LEU A 405 2.07 36.12 -11.24
CA LEU A 405 0.86 35.38 -11.58
C LEU A 405 0.91 34.94 -13.04
N LEU A 406 0.37 33.77 -13.35
CA LEU A 406 0.16 33.40 -14.74
C LEU A 406 -0.87 34.34 -15.35
N ARG A 407 -0.56 34.86 -16.54
CA ARG A 407 -1.37 35.81 -17.28
C ARG A 407 -2.85 35.39 -17.39
N LYS A 408 -3.14 34.10 -17.57
CA LYS A 408 -4.50 33.55 -17.66
C LYS A 408 -5.35 33.75 -16.39
N HIS A 409 -4.72 33.90 -15.23
CA HIS A 409 -5.42 34.11 -13.96
C HIS A 409 -5.70 35.58 -13.67
N ALA A 410 -5.39 36.51 -14.59
CA ALA A 410 -5.71 37.93 -14.43
C ALA A 410 -7.21 38.17 -14.20
N ARG A 411 -8.08 37.44 -14.90
CA ARG A 411 -9.54 37.51 -14.72
C ARG A 411 -9.96 37.10 -13.31
N LEU A 412 -9.51 35.92 -12.85
CA LEU A 412 -9.77 35.46 -11.49
C LEU A 412 -9.23 36.42 -10.43
N PHE A 413 -8.06 37.02 -10.67
CA PHE A 413 -7.49 38.04 -9.80
C PHE A 413 -8.37 39.28 -9.74
N LEU A 414 -8.86 39.78 -10.87
CA LEU A 414 -9.75 40.95 -10.93
C LEU A 414 -11.07 40.68 -10.17
N ASP A 415 -11.72 39.56 -10.47
CA ASP A 415 -13.05 39.23 -9.93
C ASP A 415 -13.01 38.99 -8.39
N ASN A 416 -11.94 38.35 -7.89
CA ASN A 416 -11.87 37.93 -6.49
C ASN A 416 -11.01 38.84 -5.60
N ILE A 417 -9.95 39.44 -6.14
CA ILE A 417 -8.96 40.20 -5.37
C ILE A 417 -9.01 41.66 -5.76
N GLY A 418 -8.82 42.03 -7.03
CA GLY A 418 -8.87 43.41 -7.52
C GLY A 418 -7.84 44.35 -6.85
N SER A 419 -8.07 45.65 -6.95
CA SER A 419 -7.25 46.69 -6.31
C SER A 419 -8.13 47.88 -5.92
N ASP A 420 -7.75 48.61 -4.86
CA ASP A 420 -8.39 49.88 -4.53
C ASP A 420 -7.83 51.08 -5.31
N PHE A 421 -6.69 50.91 -5.99
CA PHE A 421 -6.09 51.97 -6.80
C PHE A 421 -6.68 51.95 -8.21
N PRO A 422 -7.32 53.05 -8.68
CA PRO A 422 -7.91 53.09 -10.01
C PRO A 422 -6.90 52.78 -11.12
N GLU A 423 -5.66 53.25 -11.00
CA GLU A 423 -4.59 53.01 -11.97
C GLU A 423 -4.23 51.51 -12.06
N LYS A 424 -4.04 50.84 -10.92
CA LYS A 424 -3.78 49.39 -10.87
C LYS A 424 -4.99 48.60 -11.38
N LEU A 425 -6.20 49.03 -11.05
CA LEU A 425 -7.43 48.38 -11.50
C LEU A 425 -7.59 48.45 -13.03
N SER A 426 -7.39 49.63 -13.62
CA SER A 426 -7.38 49.82 -15.07
C SER A 426 -6.28 49.01 -15.74
N ALA A 427 -5.08 48.95 -15.14
CA ALA A 427 -3.97 48.14 -15.62
C ALA A 427 -4.29 46.63 -15.60
N ILE A 428 -4.98 46.13 -14.58
CA ILE A 428 -5.45 44.73 -14.54
C ILE A 428 -6.49 44.49 -15.64
N GLN A 429 -7.44 45.41 -15.81
CA GLN A 429 -8.48 45.31 -16.84
C GLN A 429 -7.86 45.25 -18.24
N GLU A 430 -6.86 46.08 -18.54
CA GLU A 430 -6.16 46.05 -19.83
C GLU A 430 -5.49 44.69 -20.10
N ILE A 431 -4.92 44.04 -19.07
CA ILE A 431 -4.36 42.69 -19.19
C ILE A 431 -5.46 41.66 -19.48
N VAL A 432 -6.63 41.79 -18.85
CA VAL A 432 -7.80 40.93 -19.08
C VAL A 432 -8.32 41.10 -20.51
N ASP A 433 -8.53 42.34 -20.95
CA ASP A 433 -9.01 42.65 -22.31
C ASP A 433 -8.04 42.13 -23.37
N TYR A 434 -6.73 42.24 -23.11
CA TYR A 434 -5.71 41.68 -23.98
C TYR A 434 -5.76 40.13 -24.02
N ASN A 435 -6.15 39.46 -22.95
CA ASN A 435 -6.31 38.00 -22.90
C ASN A 435 -7.53 37.50 -23.67
N GLU A 436 -8.62 38.27 -23.62
CA GLU A 436 -9.93 37.85 -24.12
C GLU A 436 -10.16 38.20 -25.60
N ARG A 437 -9.28 38.97 -26.24
CA ARG A 437 -9.38 39.31 -27.67
C ARG A 437 -9.31 38.08 -28.59
N ASP A 438 -10.01 38.12 -29.72
CA ASP A 438 -10.10 37.01 -30.68
C ASP A 438 -8.75 36.68 -31.37
N ASN A 439 -7.88 37.67 -31.56
CA ASN A 439 -6.60 37.54 -32.29
C ASN A 439 -5.36 37.37 -31.37
N VAL A 440 -5.40 36.49 -30.37
CA VAL A 440 -4.22 36.19 -29.54
C VAL A 440 -3.27 35.24 -30.27
N HIS A 441 -2.14 35.77 -30.75
CA HIS A 441 -1.12 35.02 -31.53
C HIS A 441 -0.40 33.88 -30.80
N SER A 442 -0.58 33.70 -29.48
CA SER A 442 -0.10 32.53 -28.74
C SER A 442 -0.81 32.38 -27.40
N ARG A 443 -1.75 31.42 -27.28
CA ARG A 443 -2.31 30.94 -26.00
C ARG A 443 -1.48 29.78 -25.41
N ARG A 444 -0.19 29.72 -25.75
CA ARG A 444 0.63 28.55 -25.43
C ARG A 444 0.83 28.44 -23.91
N GLU A 445 0.29 27.40 -23.31
CA GLU A 445 0.48 27.09 -21.89
C GLU A 445 1.78 26.33 -21.68
N ASP A 446 2.80 27.02 -21.19
CA ASP A 446 4.10 26.40 -20.96
C ASP A 446 4.20 25.70 -19.59
N ILE A 447 3.35 26.05 -18.63
CA ILE A 447 3.44 25.57 -17.23
C ILE A 447 2.30 24.61 -16.84
N ASP A 448 1.03 24.97 -17.03
CA ASP A 448 -0.12 24.12 -16.68
C ASP A 448 -0.38 23.08 -17.78
N ARG A 449 0.54 22.10 -17.87
CA ARG A 449 0.49 21.01 -18.86
C ARG A 449 0.22 19.70 -18.15
N ILE A 450 -0.73 18.93 -18.66
CA ILE A 450 -1.17 17.64 -18.11
C ILE A 450 -0.46 16.51 -18.86
N PRO A 451 0.34 15.68 -18.18
CA PRO A 451 1.03 14.54 -18.78
C PRO A 451 0.08 13.38 -19.08
N GLU A 452 0.49 12.51 -20.01
CA GLU A 452 -0.15 11.22 -20.34
C GLU A 452 -1.61 11.31 -20.87
N MET A 453 -2.06 12.48 -21.33
CA MET A 453 -3.41 12.66 -21.93
C MET A 453 -3.46 12.41 -23.45
N GLY A 454 -2.31 12.20 -24.10
CA GLY A 454 -2.25 12.16 -25.57
C GLY A 454 -2.98 10.97 -26.20
N GLU A 455 -2.89 9.79 -25.59
CA GLU A 455 -3.59 8.58 -26.05
C GLU A 455 -5.10 8.70 -25.86
N GLU A 456 -5.52 9.31 -24.75
CA GLU A 456 -6.93 9.52 -24.43
C GLU A 456 -7.62 10.49 -25.41
N ILE A 457 -6.96 11.60 -25.75
CA ILE A 457 -7.43 12.53 -26.78
C ILE A 457 -7.63 11.80 -28.12
N ALA A 458 -6.70 10.92 -28.49
CA ALA A 458 -6.80 10.17 -29.75
C ALA A 458 -7.90 9.08 -29.70
N ARG A 459 -8.07 8.42 -28.55
CA ARG A 459 -9.13 7.43 -28.30
C ARG A 459 -10.50 8.05 -28.52
N VAL A 460 -10.76 9.21 -27.91
CA VAL A 460 -12.03 9.95 -27.99
C VAL A 460 -12.26 10.55 -29.38
N ALA A 461 -11.24 11.13 -30.00
CA ALA A 461 -11.39 11.80 -31.30
C ALA A 461 -11.60 10.85 -32.49
N ARG A 462 -11.20 9.57 -32.36
CA ARG A 462 -11.27 8.58 -33.44
C ARG A 462 -12.70 8.25 -33.89
N PRO A 463 -13.64 7.89 -32.99
CA PRO A 463 -15.03 7.62 -33.38
C PRO A 463 -15.75 8.85 -33.96
N LEU A 464 -15.42 10.05 -33.47
CA LEU A 464 -16.06 11.31 -33.87
C LEU A 464 -15.74 11.78 -35.31
N SER A 465 -14.79 11.13 -35.99
CA SER A 465 -14.39 11.44 -37.38
C SER A 465 -14.10 12.93 -37.63
N LEU A 466 -13.45 13.58 -36.66
CA LEU A 466 -13.23 15.02 -36.69
C LEU A 466 -12.32 15.45 -37.87
N PRO A 467 -12.60 16.60 -38.51
CA PRO A 467 -11.79 17.11 -39.61
C PRO A 467 -10.35 17.37 -39.16
N GLY A 468 -9.39 16.92 -39.99
CA GLY A 468 -7.97 17.07 -39.67
C GLY A 468 -7.46 16.14 -38.56
N TYR A 469 -8.12 15.00 -38.32
CA TYR A 469 -7.79 14.04 -37.26
C TYR A 469 -6.28 13.79 -37.09
N SER A 470 -5.58 13.41 -38.16
CA SER A 470 -4.14 13.13 -38.13
C SER A 470 -3.31 14.33 -37.64
N ARG A 471 -3.69 15.54 -38.07
CA ARG A 471 -2.94 16.78 -37.77
C ARG A 471 -3.25 17.35 -36.39
N ASN A 472 -4.46 17.15 -35.87
CA ASN A 472 -4.94 17.81 -34.65
C ASN A 472 -5.01 16.88 -33.44
N TYR A 473 -5.45 15.63 -33.63
CA TYR A 473 -5.71 14.68 -32.55
C TYR A 473 -4.75 13.47 -32.60
N GLY A 474 -4.64 12.82 -33.76
CA GLY A 474 -3.75 11.67 -33.96
C GLY A 474 -2.25 11.97 -33.81
N ARG A 475 -1.84 13.25 -33.89
CA ARG A 475 -0.45 13.65 -33.61
C ARG A 475 -0.02 13.45 -32.16
N TRP A 476 -0.96 13.41 -31.21
CA TRP A 476 -0.64 13.29 -29.79
C TRP A 476 -0.05 11.92 -29.44
N THR A 477 -0.34 10.89 -30.24
CA THR A 477 0.28 9.56 -30.11
C THR A 477 1.71 9.50 -30.65
N ARG A 478 2.21 10.55 -31.33
CA ARG A 478 3.51 10.59 -32.01
C ARG A 478 4.59 11.38 -31.25
N GLY A 479 4.54 11.38 -29.92
CA GLY A 479 5.65 11.85 -29.07
C GLY A 479 5.48 13.21 -28.37
N LYS A 480 4.26 13.76 -28.28
CA LYS A 480 3.98 14.86 -27.34
C LYS A 480 3.35 14.30 -26.07
N THR A 481 4.14 14.26 -25.00
CA THR A 481 3.79 13.61 -23.72
C THR A 481 2.83 14.40 -22.83
N SER A 482 2.60 15.69 -23.09
CA SER A 482 1.70 16.51 -22.28
C SER A 482 0.97 17.61 -23.06
N VAL A 483 -0.27 17.88 -22.66
CA VAL A 483 -1.21 18.83 -23.29
C VAL A 483 -1.50 20.00 -22.35
N GLY A 484 -1.69 21.22 -22.85
CA GLY A 484 -2.14 22.34 -22.01
C GLY A 484 -3.58 22.08 -21.52
N ARG A 485 -3.89 22.44 -20.28
CA ARG A 485 -5.23 22.28 -19.70
C ARG A 485 -6.30 23.06 -20.47
N GLU A 486 -6.01 24.28 -20.93
CA GLU A 486 -6.96 25.07 -21.72
C GLU A 486 -7.20 24.43 -23.10
N THR A 487 -6.13 23.91 -23.72
CA THR A 487 -6.24 23.14 -24.98
C THR A 487 -7.08 21.88 -24.79
N LEU A 488 -6.92 21.19 -23.65
CA LEU A 488 -7.72 20.01 -23.31
C LEU A 488 -9.20 20.38 -23.10
N ALA A 489 -9.48 21.51 -22.46
CA ALA A 489 -10.85 22.02 -22.30
C ALA A 489 -11.52 22.37 -23.64
N GLN A 490 -10.78 22.99 -24.57
CA GLN A 490 -11.26 23.24 -25.93
C GLN A 490 -11.57 21.93 -26.67
N TYR A 491 -10.70 20.91 -26.54
CA TYR A 491 -10.98 19.60 -27.11
C TYR A 491 -12.21 18.95 -26.50
N ARG A 492 -12.41 19.08 -25.19
CA ARG A 492 -13.61 18.58 -24.49
C ARG A 492 -14.89 19.20 -25.06
N GLU A 493 -14.92 20.51 -25.29
CA GLU A 493 -16.07 21.18 -25.92
C GLU A 493 -16.32 20.71 -27.36
N VAL A 494 -15.26 20.62 -28.17
CA VAL A 494 -15.37 20.10 -29.55
C VAL A 494 -15.86 18.65 -29.57
N PHE A 495 -15.39 17.82 -28.64
CA PHE A 495 -15.81 16.43 -28.51
C PHE A 495 -17.26 16.32 -28.10
N ALA A 496 -17.70 17.10 -27.10
CA ALA A 496 -19.07 17.11 -26.63
C ALA A 496 -20.06 17.57 -27.73
N ASN A 497 -19.78 18.70 -28.39
CA ASN A 497 -20.65 19.21 -29.46
C ASN A 497 -20.75 18.23 -30.63
N ARG A 498 -19.63 17.60 -31.02
CA ARG A 498 -19.63 16.63 -32.11
C ARG A 498 -20.31 15.31 -31.73
N ALA A 499 -20.17 14.89 -30.48
CA ALA A 499 -20.85 13.71 -29.95
C ALA A 499 -22.37 13.92 -29.99
N GLU A 500 -22.83 15.10 -29.58
CA GLU A 500 -24.25 15.49 -29.65
C GLU A 500 -24.75 15.55 -31.10
N GLU A 501 -23.99 16.16 -32.03
CA GLU A 501 -24.33 16.17 -33.47
C GLU A 501 -24.44 14.77 -34.10
N LEU A 502 -23.69 13.80 -33.57
CA LEU A 502 -23.64 12.43 -34.07
C LEU A 502 -24.52 11.46 -33.27
N GLU A 503 -25.20 11.93 -32.21
CA GLU A 503 -25.93 11.12 -31.23
C GLU A 503 -25.09 9.94 -30.71
N GLN A 504 -23.82 10.20 -30.37
CA GLN A 504 -22.88 9.20 -29.86
C GLN A 504 -22.59 9.43 -28.38
N ASP A 505 -22.78 8.41 -27.56
CA ASP A 505 -22.30 8.42 -26.18
C ASP A 505 -20.78 8.19 -26.13
N ILE A 506 -20.08 9.06 -25.42
CA ILE A 506 -18.63 9.07 -25.31
C ILE A 506 -18.22 9.36 -23.87
N ASP A 507 -17.47 8.44 -23.30
CA ASP A 507 -16.84 8.63 -22.00
C ASP A 507 -15.75 9.71 -22.04
N LEU A 508 -16.06 10.86 -21.42
CA LEU A 508 -15.16 12.01 -21.22
C LEU A 508 -14.65 12.11 -19.77
N SER A 509 -14.91 11.12 -18.92
CA SER A 509 -14.64 11.18 -17.47
C SER A 509 -13.17 11.51 -17.14
N LEU A 510 -12.22 10.88 -17.83
CA LEU A 510 -10.79 11.11 -17.62
C LEU A 510 -10.33 12.50 -18.07
N ILE A 511 -10.93 13.03 -19.14
CA ILE A 511 -10.69 14.41 -19.62
C ILE A 511 -11.27 15.40 -18.61
N ASP A 512 -12.48 15.17 -18.13
CA ASP A 512 -13.14 16.02 -17.13
C ASP A 512 -12.40 15.99 -15.79
N GLN A 513 -11.87 14.84 -15.36
CA GLN A 513 -10.97 14.72 -14.19
C GLN A 513 -9.71 15.57 -14.37
N ALA A 514 -9.03 15.40 -15.51
CA ALA A 514 -7.79 16.12 -15.82
C ALA A 514 -8.02 17.64 -15.86
N ILE A 515 -9.13 18.12 -16.45
CA ILE A 515 -9.47 19.55 -16.48
C ILE A 515 -9.76 20.07 -15.07
N ASN A 516 -10.56 19.34 -14.31
CA ASN A 516 -11.02 19.75 -12.99
C ASN A 516 -10.03 19.49 -11.85
N SER A 517 -8.84 18.95 -12.13
CA SER A 517 -7.87 18.65 -11.07
C SER A 517 -7.41 19.87 -10.28
N ASP A 518 -7.14 19.65 -8.99
CA ASP A 518 -6.70 20.67 -8.05
C ASP A 518 -5.16 20.78 -7.99
N VAL A 519 -4.47 20.08 -8.89
CA VAL A 519 -3.01 20.10 -9.05
C VAL A 519 -2.61 20.60 -10.43
N ILE A 520 -1.48 21.28 -10.49
CA ILE A 520 -0.72 21.56 -11.72
C ILE A 520 0.43 20.56 -11.78
N TRP A 521 0.52 19.86 -12.89
CA TRP A 521 1.66 19.01 -13.20
C TRP A 521 2.78 19.90 -13.72
N ASP A 522 3.77 20.18 -12.86
CA ASP A 522 4.86 21.11 -13.16
C ASP A 522 6.10 20.35 -13.64
N GLU A 523 6.65 20.81 -14.76
CA GLU A 523 7.75 20.15 -15.46
C GLU A 523 9.07 20.36 -14.70
N ILE A 524 9.83 19.29 -14.48
CA ILE A 524 11.18 19.34 -13.91
C ILE A 524 12.15 19.91 -14.95
N VAL A 525 12.80 21.03 -14.63
CA VAL A 525 13.75 21.71 -15.53
C VAL A 525 15.21 21.48 -15.16
N GLU A 526 15.47 21.13 -13.90
CA GLU A 526 16.81 20.96 -13.35
C GLU A 526 16.78 19.95 -12.19
N ILE A 527 17.77 19.05 -12.18
CA ILE A 527 17.99 18.04 -11.15
C ILE A 527 19.48 18.14 -10.77
N GLU A 528 19.76 18.39 -9.50
CA GLU A 528 21.11 18.51 -8.95
C GLU A 528 21.30 17.44 -7.87
N ILE A 529 22.35 16.62 -7.99
CA ILE A 529 22.73 15.63 -6.98
C ILE A 529 23.69 16.31 -6.00
N ILE A 530 23.40 16.21 -4.71
CA ILE A 530 24.15 16.84 -3.62
C ILE A 530 24.69 15.71 -2.72
N ASP A 531 25.96 15.80 -2.34
CA ASP A 531 26.59 14.83 -1.45
C ASP A 531 25.93 14.80 -0.06
N ASP A 532 25.92 13.61 0.55
CA ASP A 532 25.25 13.34 1.83
C ASP A 532 25.75 14.27 2.97
N PRO A 533 24.87 15.13 3.55
CA PRO A 533 25.26 16.07 4.59
C PRO A 533 25.43 15.41 5.99
N LYS A 534 25.14 14.11 6.15
CA LYS A 534 25.08 13.39 7.45
C LYS A 534 24.11 14.00 8.45
N GLU A 535 23.07 14.67 7.98
CA GLU A 535 22.03 15.28 8.82
C GLU A 535 20.87 14.32 9.10
N LEU A 536 19.99 14.68 10.03
CA LEU A 536 18.72 13.96 10.24
C LEU A 536 17.71 14.33 9.16
N VAL A 537 16.95 13.34 8.70
CA VAL A 537 15.78 13.47 7.84
C VAL A 537 14.51 13.11 8.60
N TYR A 538 13.39 13.64 8.11
CA TYR A 538 12.12 13.74 8.83
C TYR A 538 10.95 13.31 7.94
N ASP A 539 9.92 12.69 8.54
CA ASP A 539 8.78 12.17 7.78
C ASP A 539 7.41 12.22 8.47
N PHE A 540 6.35 12.20 7.65
CA PHE A 540 4.95 12.17 8.07
C PHE A 540 4.17 11.04 7.42
N GLY A 541 3.63 10.12 8.22
CA GLY A 541 2.62 9.17 7.76
C GLY A 541 1.26 9.87 7.68
N VAL A 542 0.54 9.70 6.57
CA VAL A 542 -0.79 10.28 6.33
C VAL A 542 -1.79 9.18 6.01
N ASP A 543 -2.95 9.19 6.67
CA ASP A 543 -3.98 8.16 6.50
C ASP A 543 -4.40 7.97 5.03
N GLY A 544 -4.29 6.74 4.53
CA GLY A 544 -4.82 6.28 3.25
C GLY A 544 -4.04 6.67 2.00
N ASN A 545 -3.56 7.91 1.87
CA ASN A 545 -2.91 8.38 0.63
C ASN A 545 -1.38 8.45 0.73
N HIS A 546 -0.81 8.44 1.95
CA HIS A 546 0.63 8.54 2.22
C HIS A 546 1.37 9.67 1.48
N THR A 547 0.67 10.72 1.05
CA THR A 547 1.26 11.92 0.43
C THR A 547 1.00 13.14 1.27
N PHE A 548 1.90 14.11 1.22
CA PHE A 548 1.69 15.40 1.87
C PHE A 548 2.26 16.56 1.05
N MET A 549 1.75 17.76 1.32
CA MET A 549 2.16 18.99 0.64
C MET A 549 3.25 19.72 1.43
N ILE A 550 4.36 20.09 0.78
CA ILE A 550 5.33 21.04 1.32
C ILE A 550 4.87 22.49 1.08
N GLN A 551 5.39 23.44 1.84
CA GLN A 551 4.86 24.83 1.86
C GLN A 551 4.88 25.52 0.49
N ASN A 552 5.87 25.25 -0.37
CA ASN A 552 5.90 25.84 -1.70
C ASN A 552 4.86 25.24 -2.67
N GLY A 553 4.09 24.25 -2.23
CA GLY A 553 2.96 23.65 -2.92
C GLY A 553 3.25 22.30 -3.59
N ILE A 554 4.49 21.82 -3.61
CA ILE A 554 4.80 20.49 -4.18
C ILE A 554 4.21 19.39 -3.28
N PHE A 555 3.63 18.35 -3.87
CA PHE A 555 3.24 17.14 -3.15
C PHE A 555 4.33 16.07 -3.23
N VAL A 556 4.64 15.45 -2.09
CA VAL A 556 5.65 14.41 -1.93
C VAL A 556 5.03 13.14 -1.33
N HIS A 557 5.63 11.98 -1.57
CA HIS A 557 5.15 10.68 -1.07
C HIS A 557 6.01 10.19 0.11
N ASN A 558 5.38 9.63 1.14
CA ASN A 558 6.03 8.88 2.21
C ASN A 558 5.59 7.40 2.16
N THR A 559 6.41 6.47 2.64
CA THR A 559 6.03 5.05 2.73
C THR A 559 6.67 4.41 3.96
N LEU A 560 6.01 4.53 5.11
CA LEU A 560 6.17 3.58 6.21
C LEU A 560 4.76 3.17 6.62
N ASN A 561 4.29 2.00 6.16
CA ASN A 561 3.19 1.32 6.84
C ASN A 561 3.06 -0.18 6.47
N PHE A 562 3.77 -1.03 7.22
CA PHE A 562 3.58 -2.49 7.18
C PHE A 562 2.31 -2.97 7.92
N PHE A 563 1.58 -2.10 8.65
CA PHE A 563 0.66 -2.56 9.73
C PHE A 563 -0.86 -2.36 9.53
N HIS A 564 -1.36 -1.50 8.63
CA HIS A 564 -2.76 -1.06 8.70
C HIS A 564 -3.78 -1.59 7.66
N LEU A 565 -3.40 -2.45 6.71
CA LEU A 565 -4.35 -2.97 5.70
C LEU A 565 -4.78 -4.44 5.89
N ALA A 566 -4.58 -5.00 7.08
CA ALA A 566 -5.20 -6.27 7.45
C ALA A 566 -6.68 -6.05 7.82
N GLY A 567 -7.59 -6.08 6.83
CA GLY A 567 -9.02 -6.12 7.19
C GLY A 567 -10.09 -5.83 6.14
N VAL A 568 -9.77 -5.54 4.87
CA VAL A 568 -10.84 -5.18 3.90
C VAL A 568 -10.82 -6.09 2.68
N GLY A 569 -11.83 -6.96 2.60
CA GLY A 569 -12.35 -7.51 1.33
C GLY A 569 -12.39 -9.02 1.26
N GLY A 570 -13.53 -9.63 1.66
CA GLY A 570 -14.10 -10.92 1.20
C GLY A 570 -13.29 -12.23 1.35
N LYS A 571 -11.97 -12.16 1.41
CA LYS A 571 -11.01 -13.25 1.44
C LYS A 571 -10.39 -13.26 2.83
N ASP A 572 -10.62 -14.34 3.59
CA ASP A 572 -10.09 -14.46 4.94
C ASP A 572 -8.64 -14.95 4.88
N VAL A 573 -7.72 -14.11 4.40
CA VAL A 573 -6.29 -14.47 4.19
C VAL A 573 -5.39 -13.66 5.12
N SER A 574 -4.35 -14.28 5.66
CA SER A 574 -3.29 -13.58 6.39
C SER A 574 -2.54 -12.63 5.43
N LEU A 575 -2.49 -11.34 5.76
CA LEU A 575 -1.72 -10.32 5.03
C LEU A 575 -0.68 -9.67 5.95
N GLY A 576 0.33 -9.03 5.36
CA GLY A 576 1.39 -8.31 6.08
C GLY A 576 2.37 -9.24 6.83
N VAL A 577 2.90 -8.75 7.96
CA VAL A 577 3.93 -9.43 8.78
C VAL A 577 3.54 -10.86 9.21
N PRO A 578 2.29 -11.16 9.62
CA PRO A 578 1.89 -12.53 9.95
C PRO A 578 2.07 -13.50 8.78
N ARG A 579 1.74 -13.08 7.55
CA ARG A 579 1.91 -13.89 6.33
C ARG A 579 3.38 -13.99 5.92
N LEU A 580 4.13 -12.90 6.05
CA LEU A 580 5.57 -12.91 5.82
C LEU A 580 6.26 -13.94 6.73
N ASN A 581 5.93 -13.96 8.02
CA ASN A 581 6.44 -14.96 8.95
C ASN A 581 6.03 -16.39 8.58
N GLU A 582 4.80 -16.58 8.13
CA GLU A 582 4.30 -17.89 7.68
C GLU A 582 5.12 -18.45 6.52
N LEU A 583 5.44 -17.60 5.54
CA LEU A 583 6.25 -17.92 4.36
C LEU A 583 7.73 -18.10 4.67
N LEU A 584 8.33 -17.25 5.51
CA LEU A 584 9.74 -17.41 5.90
C LEU A 584 9.97 -18.67 6.75
N ASN A 585 8.99 -19.02 7.59
CA ASN A 585 9.04 -20.23 8.42
C ASN A 585 8.65 -21.49 7.64
N ILE A 586 8.07 -21.34 6.44
CA ILE A 586 7.54 -22.44 5.65
C ILE A 586 6.62 -23.31 6.53
N THR A 587 5.65 -22.62 7.15
CA THR A 587 4.76 -23.22 8.15
C THR A 587 4.00 -24.40 7.52
N LYS A 588 4.02 -25.55 8.21
CA LYS A 588 3.33 -26.77 7.75
C LYS A 588 1.82 -26.52 7.59
N PRO A 589 1.14 -27.22 6.67
CA PRO A 589 -0.26 -27.00 6.35
C PRO A 589 -1.18 -27.01 7.58
N ASP A 590 -0.97 -27.93 8.51
CA ASP A 590 -1.81 -28.09 9.70
C ASP A 590 -1.68 -26.93 10.72
N ASN A 591 -0.64 -26.10 10.59
CA ASN A 591 -0.38 -24.92 11.42
C ASN A 591 -0.57 -23.59 10.67
N GLN A 592 -0.97 -23.62 9.39
CA GLN A 592 -1.28 -22.42 8.62
C GLN A 592 -2.60 -21.83 9.14
N LYS A 593 -2.63 -20.51 9.35
CA LYS A 593 -3.79 -19.87 9.99
C LYS A 593 -5.04 -19.94 9.12
N LYS A 594 -4.89 -19.69 7.81
CA LYS A 594 -5.99 -19.59 6.85
C LYS A 594 -5.53 -20.03 5.45
N PRO A 595 -5.36 -21.34 5.19
CA PRO A 595 -5.05 -21.84 3.85
C PRO A 595 -6.21 -21.59 2.88
N SER A 596 -5.92 -21.29 1.62
CA SER A 596 -6.87 -20.95 0.58
C SER A 596 -6.38 -21.33 -0.83
N CYS A 597 -7.30 -21.62 -1.73
CA CYS A 597 -7.00 -21.88 -3.14
C CYS A 597 -7.86 -20.97 -4.02
N THR A 598 -7.25 -20.38 -5.04
CA THR A 598 -7.94 -19.61 -6.07
C THR A 598 -8.10 -20.50 -7.30
N VAL A 599 -9.35 -20.93 -7.52
CA VAL A 599 -9.75 -21.94 -8.52
C VAL A 599 -10.37 -21.25 -9.72
N TYR A 600 -9.74 -21.45 -10.88
CA TYR A 600 -10.25 -20.96 -12.16
C TYR A 600 -11.15 -22.01 -12.80
N LEU A 601 -12.26 -21.57 -13.40
CA LEU A 601 -13.24 -22.47 -14.00
C LEU A 601 -13.07 -22.56 -15.52
N ASN A 602 -13.13 -23.78 -16.04
CA ASN A 602 -13.15 -24.10 -17.46
C ASN A 602 -14.51 -24.70 -17.89
N ASN A 603 -15.61 -24.24 -17.29
CA ASN A 603 -16.94 -24.73 -17.64
C ASN A 603 -17.46 -24.02 -18.91
N PRO A 604 -17.86 -24.76 -19.97
CA PRO A 604 -18.38 -24.18 -21.21
C PRO A 604 -19.61 -23.28 -21.01
N ILE A 605 -20.49 -23.64 -20.06
CA ILE A 605 -21.72 -22.89 -19.77
C ILE A 605 -21.36 -21.53 -19.16
N LEU A 606 -20.44 -21.50 -18.19
CA LEU A 606 -19.98 -20.26 -17.58
C LEU A 606 -19.22 -19.38 -18.59
N LYS A 607 -18.39 -19.98 -19.45
CA LYS A 607 -17.68 -19.24 -20.51
C LYS A 607 -18.63 -18.59 -21.54
N ASP A 608 -19.69 -19.27 -21.94
CA ASP A 608 -20.69 -18.69 -22.84
C ASP A 608 -21.47 -17.55 -22.17
N LYS A 609 -21.83 -17.72 -20.89
CA LYS A 609 -22.47 -16.66 -20.09
C LYS A 609 -21.55 -15.45 -19.93
N THR A 610 -20.27 -15.63 -19.60
CA THR A 610 -19.28 -14.54 -19.52
C THR A 610 -19.14 -13.79 -20.85
N LYS A 611 -19.08 -14.51 -21.98
CA LYS A 611 -19.05 -13.87 -23.32
C LYS A 611 -20.32 -13.05 -23.60
N LYS A 612 -21.48 -13.54 -23.19
CA LYS A 612 -22.77 -12.82 -23.32
C LYS A 612 -22.80 -11.57 -22.44
N VAL A 613 -22.38 -11.68 -21.18
CA VAL A 613 -22.26 -10.54 -20.25
C VAL A 613 -21.33 -9.49 -20.82
N ARG A 614 -20.14 -9.87 -21.28
CA ARG A 614 -19.18 -8.94 -21.89
C ARG A 614 -19.76 -8.19 -23.10
N LYS A 615 -20.44 -8.90 -24.01
CA LYS A 615 -21.11 -8.27 -25.16
C LYS A 615 -22.23 -7.32 -24.73
N LEU A 616 -22.95 -7.64 -23.66
CA LEU A 616 -24.02 -6.80 -23.14
C LEU A 616 -23.49 -5.60 -22.37
N GLU A 617 -22.39 -5.74 -21.62
CA GLU A 617 -21.70 -4.61 -20.98
C GLU A 617 -21.04 -3.68 -21.98
N GLU A 618 -20.42 -4.22 -23.03
CA GLU A 618 -19.92 -3.42 -24.15
C GLU A 618 -21.05 -2.64 -24.84
N LYS A 619 -22.25 -3.23 -24.95
CA LYS A 619 -23.46 -2.51 -25.43
C LYS A 619 -24.01 -1.52 -24.40
N LYS A 620 -23.89 -1.82 -23.11
CA LYS A 620 -24.34 -0.97 -22.00
C LYS A 620 -23.49 0.30 -21.89
N LYS A 621 -22.18 0.21 -22.16
CA LYS A 621 -21.25 1.35 -22.22
C LYS A 621 -21.51 2.32 -23.39
N LEU A 622 -22.46 2.03 -24.26
CA LEU A 622 -22.85 2.86 -25.40
C LEU A 622 -24.24 3.49 -25.21
N LEU A 623 -24.83 3.38 -24.02
CA LEU A 623 -26.19 3.80 -23.70
C LEU A 623 -26.20 4.65 -22.43
N ASP A 624 -26.95 5.75 -22.44
CA ASP A 624 -27.08 6.67 -21.32
C ASP A 624 -27.79 6.06 -20.10
N GLU A 625 -27.33 6.39 -18.89
CA GLU A 625 -27.93 5.97 -17.63
C GLU A 625 -29.31 6.64 -17.44
N GLY A 626 -30.38 5.95 -17.85
CA GLY A 626 -31.77 6.42 -17.76
C GLY A 626 -32.67 6.02 -18.92
N ASP A 627 -32.11 5.47 -20.01
CA ASP A 627 -32.89 4.92 -21.11
C ASP A 627 -33.56 3.58 -20.70
N ASP A 628 -34.81 3.37 -21.12
CA ASP A 628 -35.53 2.10 -21.04
C ASP A 628 -34.70 0.92 -21.58
N SER A 629 -33.85 1.18 -22.58
CA SER A 629 -32.94 0.20 -23.16
C SER A 629 -31.77 -0.16 -22.22
N TYR A 630 -31.24 0.81 -21.47
CA TYR A 630 -30.21 0.62 -20.44
C TYR A 630 -30.74 -0.27 -19.32
N GLU A 631 -31.92 0.05 -18.76
CA GLU A 631 -32.54 -0.76 -17.72
C GLU A 631 -32.86 -2.19 -18.18
N LYS A 632 -33.31 -2.36 -19.43
CA LYS A 632 -33.59 -3.69 -19.99
C LYS A 632 -32.32 -4.52 -20.15
N ILE A 633 -31.20 -3.91 -20.51
CA ILE A 633 -29.91 -4.60 -20.63
C ILE A 633 -29.35 -4.93 -19.25
N ASP A 634 -29.45 -4.01 -18.28
CA ASP A 634 -29.01 -4.24 -16.91
C ASP A 634 -29.77 -5.39 -16.24
N LYS A 635 -31.11 -5.40 -16.38
CA LYS A 635 -31.95 -6.53 -15.93
C LYS A 635 -31.58 -7.85 -16.63
N LYS A 636 -31.17 -7.82 -17.90
CA LYS A 636 -30.68 -9.02 -18.62
C LYS A 636 -29.32 -9.48 -18.12
N ILE A 637 -28.39 -8.58 -17.83
CA ILE A 637 -27.08 -8.89 -17.26
C ILE A 637 -27.27 -9.53 -15.88
N GLN A 638 -28.11 -8.91 -15.04
CA GLN A 638 -28.41 -9.41 -13.71
C GLN A 638 -28.98 -10.83 -13.76
N LYS A 639 -29.95 -11.08 -14.65
CA LYS A 639 -30.52 -12.41 -14.86
C LYS A 639 -29.46 -13.44 -15.30
N ILE A 640 -28.55 -13.09 -16.20
CA ILE A 640 -27.47 -13.99 -16.64
C ILE A 640 -26.49 -14.27 -15.49
N LYS A 641 -26.21 -13.28 -14.63
CA LYS A 641 -25.36 -13.45 -13.44
C LYS A 641 -26.03 -14.35 -12.40
N GLU A 642 -27.33 -14.19 -12.16
CA GLU A 642 -28.13 -15.10 -11.31
C GLU A 642 -28.11 -16.53 -11.84
N ASP A 643 -28.34 -16.71 -13.15
CA ASP A 643 -28.27 -18.03 -13.79
C ASP A 643 -26.85 -18.62 -13.69
N ALA A 644 -25.79 -17.82 -13.73
CA ALA A 644 -24.41 -18.27 -13.55
C ALA A 644 -24.15 -18.68 -12.09
N LEU A 645 -24.69 -17.92 -11.14
CA LEU A 645 -24.57 -18.21 -9.71
C LEU A 645 -25.27 -19.53 -9.35
N MET A 646 -26.40 -19.87 -9.98
CA MET A 646 -27.03 -21.18 -9.81
C MET A 646 -26.11 -22.34 -10.24
N VAL A 647 -25.44 -22.21 -11.38
CA VAL A 647 -24.47 -23.23 -11.85
C VAL A 647 -23.29 -23.33 -10.88
N ILE A 648 -22.83 -22.20 -10.33
CA ILE A 648 -21.76 -22.18 -9.35
C ILE A 648 -22.21 -22.82 -8.02
N GLN A 649 -23.45 -22.59 -7.58
CA GLN A 649 -24.02 -23.24 -6.39
C GLN A 649 -24.05 -24.76 -6.54
N ASP A 650 -24.40 -25.28 -7.72
CA ASP A 650 -24.32 -26.73 -7.97
C ASP A 650 -22.86 -27.23 -7.91
N MET A 651 -21.90 -26.46 -8.43
CA MET A 651 -20.48 -26.80 -8.31
C MET A 651 -19.97 -26.73 -6.86
N LYS A 652 -20.48 -25.82 -6.02
CA LYS A 652 -20.05 -25.68 -4.62
C LYS A 652 -20.21 -26.97 -3.83
N LYS A 653 -21.27 -27.75 -4.09
CA LYS A 653 -21.49 -29.06 -3.47
C LYS A 653 -20.29 -30.00 -3.66
N THR A 654 -19.63 -29.94 -4.81
CA THR A 654 -18.46 -30.78 -5.10
C THR A 654 -17.22 -30.36 -4.31
N PHE A 655 -17.14 -29.10 -3.87
CA PHE A 655 -15.95 -28.57 -3.19
C PHE A 655 -16.08 -28.54 -1.66
N GLU A 656 -17.23 -28.15 -1.11
CA GLU A 656 -17.42 -27.95 0.33
C GLU A 656 -17.52 -29.29 1.06
N GLU A 657 -16.59 -29.53 2.00
CA GLU A 657 -16.57 -30.71 2.86
C GLU A 657 -17.81 -30.75 3.75
N THR A 658 -18.55 -31.84 3.66
CA THR A 658 -19.75 -32.08 4.44
C THR A 658 -19.60 -33.38 5.22
N ASN A 659 -19.62 -33.26 6.54
CA ASN A 659 -19.61 -34.40 7.46
C ASN A 659 -21.01 -34.56 8.08
N VAL A 660 -21.28 -35.73 8.65
CA VAL A 660 -22.55 -36.02 9.33
C VAL A 660 -22.82 -35.03 10.47
N GLU A 661 -21.78 -34.61 11.20
CA GLU A 661 -21.87 -33.61 12.27
C GLU A 661 -22.47 -32.27 11.81
N THR A 662 -22.28 -31.86 10.55
CA THR A 662 -22.80 -30.60 10.02
C THR A 662 -24.33 -30.55 10.05
N PHE A 663 -24.96 -31.71 9.87
CA PHE A 663 -26.42 -31.86 9.74
C PHE A 663 -27.08 -32.43 11.00
N LEU A 664 -26.32 -33.11 11.86
CA LEU A 664 -26.83 -33.75 13.06
C LEU A 664 -27.30 -32.70 14.10
N ILE A 665 -28.54 -32.81 14.56
CA ILE A 665 -29.10 -32.01 15.66
C ILE A 665 -28.80 -32.68 16.99
N ASP A 666 -29.19 -33.94 17.10
CA ASP A 666 -29.08 -34.73 18.32
C ASP A 666 -29.06 -36.23 18.01
N TYR A 667 -28.69 -37.05 18.99
CA TYR A 667 -28.75 -38.50 18.90
C TYR A 667 -29.35 -39.10 20.17
N LYS A 668 -30.21 -40.11 19.99
CA LYS A 668 -30.83 -40.84 21.10
C LYS A 668 -30.34 -42.28 21.09
N MET A 669 -29.98 -42.78 22.27
CA MET A 669 -29.63 -44.18 22.47
C MET A 669 -30.84 -44.93 23.02
N MET A 670 -31.32 -45.90 22.26
CA MET A 670 -32.46 -46.74 22.63
C MET A 670 -31.97 -48.15 22.96
N TYR A 671 -32.48 -48.72 24.05
CA TYR A 671 -32.15 -50.08 24.46
C TYR A 671 -33.24 -51.06 23.98
N ILE A 672 -32.85 -52.18 23.39
CA ILE A 672 -33.76 -53.27 23.02
C ILE A 672 -33.93 -54.15 24.27
N PRO A 673 -35.12 -54.23 24.87
CA PRO A 673 -35.35 -55.13 25.99
C PRO A 673 -35.25 -56.58 25.52
N ASP A 674 -34.31 -57.35 26.07
CA ASP A 674 -34.30 -58.81 25.91
C ASP A 674 -35.54 -59.42 26.60
N ASP A 675 -36.15 -60.43 25.97
CA ASP A 675 -37.20 -61.26 26.57
C ASP A 675 -36.81 -61.66 28.00
N ILE A 676 -37.59 -61.19 28.97
CA ILE A 676 -37.39 -61.39 30.41
C ILE A 676 -37.29 -62.90 30.68
N ASN A 677 -36.10 -63.39 31.04
CA ASN A 677 -35.95 -64.70 31.66
C ASN A 677 -36.22 -64.55 33.18
N PRO A 678 -37.35 -65.05 33.73
CA PRO A 678 -37.83 -64.67 35.06
C PRO A 678 -36.97 -65.16 36.24
N GLU A 679 -35.92 -65.96 36.02
CA GLU A 679 -35.04 -66.47 37.08
C GLU A 679 -33.78 -65.64 37.35
N LYS A 680 -33.43 -64.68 36.49
CA LYS A 680 -32.33 -63.73 36.76
C LYS A 680 -32.93 -62.35 37.01
N GLY A 681 -32.91 -61.95 38.28
CA GLY A 681 -33.49 -60.69 38.74
C GLY A 681 -33.05 -59.48 37.92
N MET A 682 -33.98 -58.53 37.77
CA MET A 682 -33.79 -57.21 37.16
C MET A 682 -32.41 -56.62 37.50
N ASN A 683 -31.59 -56.37 36.49
CA ASN A 683 -30.57 -55.34 36.55
C ASN A 683 -31.04 -54.17 35.67
N PRO A 684 -31.83 -53.23 36.20
CA PRO A 684 -32.03 -51.97 35.51
C PRO A 684 -30.69 -51.24 35.58
N ILE A 685 -30.16 -50.83 34.43
CA ILE A 685 -28.95 -50.00 34.30
C ILE A 685 -29.23 -48.69 35.06
N LYS A 686 -28.98 -48.66 36.37
CA LYS A 686 -29.40 -47.60 37.31
C LYS A 686 -28.69 -46.26 37.12
N ILE A 687 -27.78 -46.15 36.17
CA ILE A 687 -26.84 -45.04 36.02
C ILE A 687 -27.10 -44.22 34.74
N VAL A 688 -27.91 -44.74 33.80
CA VAL A 688 -28.10 -44.11 32.48
C VAL A 688 -29.59 -43.92 32.20
N THR A 689 -30.01 -42.71 31.88
CA THR A 689 -31.34 -42.45 31.29
C THR A 689 -31.36 -43.04 29.87
N TYR A 690 -32.06 -44.16 29.67
CA TYR A 690 -32.29 -44.74 28.34
C TYR A 690 -33.79 -44.80 28.02
N GLU A 691 -34.14 -44.69 26.75
CA GLU A 691 -35.51 -44.91 26.26
C GLU A 691 -35.62 -46.36 25.75
N GLU A 692 -36.75 -47.02 26.01
CA GLU A 692 -37.03 -48.37 25.47
C GLU A 692 -37.27 -48.27 23.96
N TYR A 693 -36.69 -49.19 23.20
CA TYR A 693 -36.84 -49.21 21.75
C TYR A 693 -38.24 -49.67 21.33
N GLU A 694 -38.99 -48.79 20.66
CA GLU A 694 -40.19 -49.14 19.92
C GLU A 694 -39.94 -49.06 18.41
N GLU A 695 -40.18 -50.16 17.70
CA GLU A 695 -39.96 -50.25 16.25
C GLU A 695 -40.84 -49.26 15.48
N LYS A 696 -40.19 -48.39 14.69
CA LYS A 696 -40.87 -47.36 13.90
C LYS A 696 -41.45 -47.91 12.60
N TRP A 697 -42.48 -47.25 12.07
CA TRP A 697 -43.24 -47.74 10.92
C TRP A 697 -42.41 -47.84 9.61
N TRP A 698 -41.40 -46.98 9.42
CA TRP A 698 -40.55 -47.02 8.22
C TRP A 698 -39.55 -48.19 8.25
N VAL A 699 -39.12 -48.61 9.44
CA VAL A 699 -38.30 -49.81 9.63
C VAL A 699 -39.11 -51.05 9.29
N LYS A 700 -40.37 -51.12 9.75
CA LYS A 700 -41.29 -52.19 9.39
C LYS A 700 -41.54 -52.27 7.88
N LEU A 701 -41.69 -51.11 7.24
CA LEU A 701 -41.80 -51.03 5.78
C LEU A 701 -40.53 -51.52 5.07
N ALA A 702 -39.34 -51.16 5.57
CA ALA A 702 -38.07 -51.64 5.03
C ALA A 702 -37.91 -53.17 5.18
N LYS A 703 -38.36 -53.74 6.32
CA LYS A 703 -38.47 -55.20 6.55
C LYS A 703 -39.36 -55.87 5.51
N ASP A 704 -40.56 -55.32 5.29
CA ASP A 704 -41.53 -55.89 4.35
C ASP A 704 -41.04 -55.82 2.89
N LEU A 705 -40.20 -54.83 2.55
CA LEU A 705 -39.59 -54.66 1.22
C LEU A 705 -38.31 -55.50 1.00
N GLY A 706 -37.80 -56.18 2.03
CA GLY A 706 -36.56 -56.96 1.95
C GLY A 706 -35.28 -56.13 1.92
N ASN A 707 -35.36 -54.83 2.17
CA ASN A 707 -34.22 -53.90 2.27
C ASN A 707 -33.65 -53.85 3.69
N MET A 708 -33.55 -55.00 4.35
CA MET A 708 -32.97 -55.06 5.69
C MET A 708 -31.46 -55.29 5.64
N PRO A 709 -30.70 -54.61 6.50
CA PRO A 709 -29.30 -54.91 6.68
C PRO A 709 -29.12 -56.31 7.29
N THR A 710 -28.04 -56.99 6.90
CA THR A 710 -27.68 -58.35 7.36
C THR A 710 -27.33 -58.43 8.85
N ILE A 711 -27.23 -57.28 9.52
CA ILE A 711 -26.85 -57.14 10.93
C ILE A 711 -28.11 -57.12 11.78
N VAL A 712 -28.21 -58.06 12.73
CA VAL A 712 -29.29 -58.12 13.72
C VAL A 712 -28.85 -57.32 14.95
N PRO A 713 -29.61 -56.31 15.41
CA PRO A 713 -29.23 -55.53 16.58
C PRO A 713 -29.45 -56.36 17.87
N GLU A 714 -28.41 -56.51 18.68
CA GLU A 714 -28.47 -57.36 19.88
C GLU A 714 -28.91 -56.61 21.15
N ARG A 715 -28.58 -55.32 21.30
CA ARG A 715 -28.78 -54.60 22.59
C ARG A 715 -29.12 -53.13 22.49
N TRP A 716 -28.47 -52.38 21.59
CA TRP A 716 -28.64 -50.94 21.47
C TRP A 716 -28.92 -50.52 20.03
N VAL A 717 -29.72 -49.48 19.86
CA VAL A 717 -30.00 -48.81 18.58
C VAL A 717 -29.74 -47.32 18.78
N VAL A 718 -29.10 -46.68 17.80
CA VAL A 718 -28.87 -45.23 17.82
C VAL A 718 -29.82 -44.57 16.82
N LEU A 719 -30.64 -43.64 17.29
CA LEU A 719 -31.47 -42.77 16.45
C LEU A 719 -30.74 -41.44 16.26
N LEU A 720 -30.46 -41.10 15.00
CA LEU A 720 -29.88 -39.82 14.62
C LEU A 720 -31.00 -38.89 14.14
N GLU A 721 -31.05 -37.67 14.68
CA GLU A 721 -31.96 -36.61 14.25
C GLU A 721 -31.21 -35.54 13.46
N PHE A 722 -31.68 -35.23 12.25
CA PHE A 722 -31.02 -34.32 11.31
C PHE A 722 -31.82 -33.04 11.04
N ASP A 723 -31.08 -31.99 10.71
CA ASP A 723 -31.61 -30.69 10.31
C ASP A 723 -32.08 -30.68 8.85
N LYS A 724 -33.39 -30.70 8.68
CA LYS A 724 -34.09 -30.74 7.39
C LYS A 724 -33.81 -29.50 6.52
N GLU A 725 -33.66 -28.32 7.13
CA GLU A 725 -33.38 -27.10 6.38
C GLU A 725 -31.95 -27.13 5.82
N LYS A 726 -30.98 -27.57 6.63
CA LYS A 726 -29.59 -27.71 6.18
C LYS A 726 -29.42 -28.79 5.11
N LEU A 727 -30.09 -29.94 5.26
CA LEU A 727 -30.09 -31.01 4.25
C LEU A 727 -30.65 -30.52 2.91
N PHE A 728 -31.75 -29.75 2.94
CA PHE A 728 -32.34 -29.17 1.73
C PHE A 728 -31.40 -28.17 1.04
N ILE A 729 -30.74 -27.29 1.81
CA ILE A 729 -29.78 -26.31 1.26
C ILE A 729 -28.57 -27.02 0.64
N ALA A 730 -28.08 -28.08 1.28
CA ALA A 730 -26.94 -28.87 0.80
C ALA A 730 -27.31 -29.84 -0.35
N LYS A 731 -28.60 -30.03 -0.64
CA LYS A 731 -29.13 -31.05 -1.58
C LYS A 731 -28.56 -32.45 -1.28
N VAL A 732 -28.51 -32.82 0.01
CA VAL A 732 -28.05 -34.15 0.48
C VAL A 732 -29.28 -34.91 0.97
N THR A 733 -29.44 -36.16 0.54
CA THR A 733 -30.54 -37.02 0.98
C THR A 733 -30.13 -37.85 2.20
N LEU A 734 -31.10 -38.34 2.97
CA LEU A 734 -30.78 -39.24 4.10
C LEU A 734 -30.18 -40.58 3.62
N GLU A 735 -30.50 -40.99 2.39
CA GLU A 735 -29.92 -42.17 1.74
C GLU A 735 -28.41 -41.99 1.47
N ASP A 736 -27.99 -40.82 0.98
CA ASP A 736 -26.56 -40.51 0.76
C ASP A 736 -25.76 -40.61 2.07
N ILE A 737 -26.37 -40.16 3.18
CA ILE A 737 -25.75 -40.20 4.51
C ILE A 737 -25.66 -41.64 5.03
N ALA A 738 -26.74 -42.42 4.88
CA ALA A 738 -26.76 -43.82 5.27
C ALA A 738 -25.68 -44.63 4.54
N LEU A 739 -25.59 -44.46 3.21
CA LEU A 739 -24.57 -45.12 2.38
C LEU A 739 -23.15 -44.74 2.79
N ALA A 740 -22.89 -43.45 3.06
CA ALA A 740 -21.57 -42.99 3.48
C ALA A 740 -21.13 -43.62 4.82
N ILE A 741 -22.06 -43.76 5.79
CA ILE A 741 -21.78 -44.40 7.08
C ILE A 741 -21.52 -45.90 6.91
N GLU A 742 -22.28 -46.59 6.06
CA GLU A 742 -22.13 -48.02 5.82
C GLU A 742 -20.82 -48.37 5.08
N GLU A 743 -20.47 -47.58 4.04
CA GLU A 743 -19.24 -47.77 3.26
C GLU A 743 -17.99 -47.52 4.09
N GLU A 744 -17.94 -46.43 4.87
CA GLU A 744 -16.76 -46.12 5.69
C GLU A 744 -16.55 -47.18 6.77
N ALA A 745 -17.63 -47.78 7.28
CA ALA A 745 -17.61 -48.78 8.33
C ALA A 745 -17.41 -50.22 7.84
N ASP A 746 -17.03 -50.44 6.58
CA ASP A 746 -16.84 -51.78 5.97
C ASP A 746 -18.04 -52.73 6.22
N ASN A 747 -19.29 -52.22 6.10
CA ASN A 747 -20.53 -52.94 6.37
C ASN A 747 -20.66 -53.54 7.80
N GLN A 748 -19.97 -52.98 8.80
CA GLN A 748 -20.14 -53.34 10.23
C GLN A 748 -21.24 -52.54 10.93
N ILE A 749 -21.66 -51.44 10.29
CA ILE A 749 -22.77 -50.58 10.69
C ILE A 749 -23.81 -50.67 9.58
N ALA A 750 -25.06 -50.61 9.97
CA ALA A 750 -26.23 -50.70 9.11
C ALA A 750 -27.18 -49.54 9.42
N CYS A 751 -27.64 -48.83 8.40
CA CYS A 751 -28.43 -47.63 8.54
C CYS A 751 -29.78 -47.78 7.82
N VAL A 752 -30.87 -47.46 8.51
CA VAL A 752 -32.22 -47.41 7.91
C VAL A 752 -32.72 -45.96 7.96
N PRO A 753 -32.70 -45.24 6.82
CA PRO A 753 -33.18 -43.88 6.76
C PRO A 753 -34.72 -43.82 6.76
N SER A 754 -35.27 -42.85 7.46
CA SER A 754 -36.68 -42.46 7.31
C SER A 754 -36.86 -41.60 6.05
N PRO A 755 -38.10 -41.36 5.59
CA PRO A 755 -38.35 -40.38 4.53
C PRO A 755 -37.79 -38.99 4.91
N ASP A 756 -37.24 -38.25 3.94
CA ASP A 756 -36.55 -36.96 4.17
C ASP A 756 -37.35 -35.93 4.99
N VAL A 757 -38.69 -35.99 4.96
CA VAL A 757 -39.59 -35.11 5.73
C VAL A 757 -39.49 -35.34 7.25
N MET A 758 -39.13 -36.56 7.66
CA MET A 758 -38.98 -36.93 9.08
C MET A 758 -37.59 -36.58 9.61
N GLY A 759 -36.54 -36.74 8.79
CA GLY A 759 -35.18 -36.31 9.17
C GLY A 759 -34.49 -37.24 10.16
N GLN A 760 -34.84 -38.53 10.18
CA GLN A 760 -34.35 -39.50 11.16
C GLN A 760 -33.64 -40.69 10.49
N ILE A 761 -32.57 -41.21 11.09
CA ILE A 761 -31.89 -42.44 10.66
C ILE A 761 -31.71 -43.35 11.87
N GLU A 762 -32.12 -44.62 11.74
CA GLU A 762 -31.83 -45.66 12.72
C GLU A 762 -30.55 -46.39 12.34
N VAL A 763 -29.62 -46.47 13.29
CA VAL A 763 -28.30 -47.09 13.10
C VAL A 763 -28.18 -48.34 13.96
N TYR A 764 -27.85 -49.45 13.32
CA TYR A 764 -27.60 -50.76 13.90
C TYR A 764 -26.12 -51.11 13.79
N PHE A 765 -25.57 -51.80 14.78
CA PHE A 765 -24.13 -52.13 14.84
C PHE A 765 -23.91 -53.53 15.41
N ASN A 766 -22.84 -54.17 14.95
CA ASN A 766 -22.38 -55.45 15.48
C ASN A 766 -21.32 -55.25 16.59
N PHE A 767 -21.64 -55.64 17.82
CA PHE A 767 -20.77 -55.46 18.99
C PHE A 767 -19.51 -56.35 18.98
N ASP A 768 -19.55 -57.51 18.33
CA ASP A 768 -18.45 -58.49 18.37
C ASP A 768 -17.21 -58.01 17.60
N CYS A 769 -17.41 -57.27 16.51
CA CYS A 769 -16.31 -56.67 15.74
C CYS A 769 -15.66 -55.49 16.47
N ILE A 770 -16.45 -54.75 17.27
CA ILE A 770 -16.00 -53.56 17.99
C ILE A 770 -15.16 -53.93 19.23
N LYS A 771 -15.50 -55.03 19.93
CA LYS A 771 -14.69 -55.57 21.04
C LYS A 771 -13.26 -55.96 20.63
N LYS A 772 -13.04 -56.37 19.37
CA LYS A 772 -11.69 -56.59 18.82
C LYS A 772 -10.93 -55.29 18.60
N TYR A 773 -11.60 -54.26 18.07
CA TYR A 773 -11.00 -52.95 17.80
C TYR A 773 -10.60 -52.18 19.06
N VAL A 774 -11.38 -52.31 20.15
CA VAL A 774 -11.10 -51.65 21.44
C VAL A 774 -9.92 -52.28 22.18
N LYS A 775 -9.63 -53.58 21.97
CA LYS A 775 -8.43 -54.23 22.54
C LYS A 775 -7.11 -53.67 21.99
N ASP A 776 -7.10 -53.16 20.76
CA ASP A 776 -5.88 -52.68 20.08
C ASP A 776 -5.53 -51.21 20.39
N LYS A 777 -6.47 -50.40 20.89
CA LYS A 777 -6.22 -49.04 21.37
C LYS A 777 -6.21 -48.99 22.90
N LYS A 778 -5.03 -48.76 23.51
CA LYS A 778 -4.83 -48.50 24.95
C LYS A 778 -5.48 -47.18 25.41
N SER A 779 -6.79 -47.03 25.29
CA SER A 779 -7.53 -45.86 25.76
C SER A 779 -8.95 -46.22 26.14
N LEU A 780 -9.11 -47.08 27.14
CA LEU A 780 -10.30 -47.03 27.99
C LEU A 780 -9.95 -46.13 29.19
N PRO A 781 -10.82 -45.20 29.62
CA PRO A 781 -10.54 -44.34 30.76
C PRO A 781 -10.31 -45.20 32.00
N THR A 782 -9.11 -45.13 32.57
CA THR A 782 -8.85 -45.69 33.90
C THR A 782 -9.42 -44.75 34.94
N ASP A 783 -10.34 -45.28 35.74
CA ASP A 783 -10.77 -44.82 37.06
C ASP A 783 -11.45 -43.43 37.15
N SER A 784 -12.78 -43.40 36.97
CA SER A 784 -13.69 -42.49 37.70
C SER A 784 -15.20 -42.80 37.56
N GLU A 785 -15.64 -43.58 36.55
CA GLU A 785 -17.09 -43.81 36.28
C GLU A 785 -17.58 -45.27 36.37
N GLY A 786 -16.89 -46.19 37.07
CA GLY A 786 -17.45 -47.52 37.37
C GLY A 786 -17.81 -48.37 36.15
N LEU A 787 -16.83 -48.63 35.27
CA LEU A 787 -16.97 -49.56 34.13
C LEU A 787 -17.21 -51.00 34.63
N ASN A 788 -18.36 -51.59 34.28
CA ASN A 788 -18.79 -52.97 34.54
C ASN A 788 -19.05 -53.68 33.20
N GLU A 789 -19.07 -55.02 33.18
CA GLU A 789 -19.41 -55.80 31.97
C GLU A 789 -20.75 -55.40 31.33
N ASP A 790 -21.68 -54.88 32.13
CA ASP A 790 -23.02 -54.47 31.70
C ASP A 790 -23.09 -53.04 31.08
N ASN A 791 -22.07 -52.18 31.26
CA ASN A 791 -22.11 -50.77 30.81
C ASN A 791 -21.03 -50.39 29.79
N ILE A 792 -20.06 -51.27 29.51
CA ILE A 792 -19.01 -51.05 28.51
C ILE A 792 -19.60 -50.77 27.12
N ASP A 793 -20.64 -51.51 26.75
CA ASP A 793 -21.28 -51.39 25.43
C ASP A 793 -21.86 -49.97 25.22
N PHE A 794 -22.42 -49.34 26.28
CA PHE A 794 -22.96 -47.99 26.22
C PHE A 794 -21.87 -46.92 26.00
N PHE A 795 -20.77 -46.97 26.77
CA PHE A 795 -19.67 -46.00 26.63
C PHE A 795 -18.95 -46.12 25.30
N VAL A 796 -18.79 -47.34 24.79
CA VAL A 796 -18.20 -47.59 23.47
C VAL A 796 -19.09 -47.00 22.37
N CYS A 797 -20.41 -47.20 22.44
CA CYS A 797 -21.34 -46.57 21.52
C CYS A 797 -21.30 -45.03 21.59
N ARG A 798 -21.37 -44.46 22.80
CA ARG A 798 -21.41 -43.01 23.03
C ARG A 798 -20.13 -42.31 22.60
N ASP A 799 -18.96 -42.82 22.97
CA ASP A 799 -17.70 -42.10 22.82
C ASP A 799 -16.93 -42.50 21.56
N ALA A 800 -16.93 -43.79 21.19
CA ALA A 800 -16.17 -44.28 20.03
C ALA A 800 -17.02 -44.29 18.75
N ILE A 801 -18.21 -44.90 18.76
CA ILE A 801 -19.07 -45.01 17.57
C ILE A 801 -19.62 -43.64 17.18
N MET A 802 -20.11 -42.86 18.14
CA MET A 802 -20.64 -41.53 17.82
C MET A 802 -19.54 -40.57 17.34
N SER A 803 -18.33 -40.62 17.89
CA SER A 803 -17.22 -39.83 17.36
C SER A 803 -16.82 -40.27 15.95
N TYR A 804 -17.05 -41.53 15.60
CA TYR A 804 -16.79 -42.06 14.26
C TYR A 804 -17.87 -41.56 13.29
N ILE A 805 -19.15 -41.79 13.59
CA ILE A 805 -20.29 -41.33 12.78
C ILE A 805 -20.23 -39.81 12.53
N LYS A 806 -19.92 -39.01 13.55
CA LYS A 806 -19.80 -37.54 13.40
C LYS A 806 -18.72 -37.13 12.38
N LYS A 807 -17.63 -37.89 12.30
CA LYS A 807 -16.48 -37.61 11.42
C LYS A 807 -16.62 -38.22 10.02
N THR A 808 -17.63 -39.06 9.80
CA THR A 808 -17.87 -39.70 8.51
C THR A 808 -18.07 -38.64 7.43
N HIS A 809 -17.34 -38.79 6.33
CA HIS A 809 -17.33 -37.84 5.22
C HIS A 809 -18.43 -38.20 4.21
N ILE A 810 -19.37 -37.28 3.95
CA ILE A 810 -20.49 -37.51 3.03
C ILE A 810 -20.09 -37.08 1.61
N SER A 811 -19.75 -35.81 1.44
CA SER A 811 -19.46 -35.24 0.12
C SER A 811 -18.56 -34.01 0.21
N GLY A 812 -17.89 -33.68 -0.90
CA GLY A 812 -16.97 -32.55 -0.98
C GLY A 812 -15.50 -32.99 -1.03
N ILE A 813 -14.62 -32.00 -0.93
CA ILE A 813 -13.17 -32.23 -0.87
C ILE A 813 -12.72 -32.08 0.58
N SER A 814 -12.03 -33.10 1.10
CA SER A 814 -11.48 -33.06 2.45
C SER A 814 -10.59 -31.83 2.66
N ARG A 815 -10.71 -31.17 3.82
CA ARG A 815 -10.00 -29.94 4.22
C ARG A 815 -10.48 -28.66 3.53
N ILE A 816 -11.65 -28.65 2.88
CA ILE A 816 -12.25 -27.42 2.32
C ILE A 816 -13.56 -27.13 3.06
N SER A 817 -13.53 -26.12 3.93
CA SER A 817 -14.70 -25.77 4.75
C SER A 817 -15.78 -25.01 3.99
N LYS A 818 -15.40 -24.05 3.14
CA LYS A 818 -16.32 -23.16 2.42
C LYS A 818 -15.74 -22.69 1.10
N VAL A 819 -16.61 -22.35 0.15
CA VAL A 819 -16.24 -21.79 -1.15
C VAL A 819 -16.97 -20.47 -1.44
N TYR A 820 -16.19 -19.46 -1.80
CA TYR A 820 -16.63 -18.11 -2.10
C TYR A 820 -16.51 -17.82 -3.61
N PRO A 821 -17.61 -17.57 -4.30
CA PRO A 821 -17.57 -17.18 -5.71
C PRO A 821 -17.23 -15.70 -5.84
N ARG A 822 -16.33 -15.38 -6.76
CA ARG A 822 -15.87 -14.02 -7.07
C ARG A 822 -15.86 -13.81 -8.58
N GLU A 823 -16.37 -12.68 -9.02
CA GLU A 823 -16.25 -12.23 -10.40
C GLU A 823 -14.95 -11.43 -10.56
N ASP A 824 -14.15 -11.75 -11.58
CA ASP A 824 -13.02 -10.92 -11.96
C ASP A 824 -13.50 -9.66 -12.70
N ALA A 825 -13.11 -8.48 -12.20
CA ALA A 825 -13.60 -7.20 -12.69
C ALA A 825 -13.18 -6.88 -14.14
N LEU A 826 -12.09 -7.45 -14.62
CA LEU A 826 -11.57 -7.19 -15.97
C LEU A 826 -12.13 -8.17 -17.01
N THR A 827 -12.28 -9.44 -16.64
CA THR A 827 -12.65 -10.50 -17.58
C THR A 827 -14.12 -10.93 -17.46
N HIS A 828 -14.80 -10.58 -16.36
CA HIS A 828 -16.11 -11.10 -15.97
C HIS A 828 -16.14 -12.64 -15.87
N GLU A 829 -14.98 -13.27 -15.72
CA GLU A 829 -14.87 -14.70 -15.43
C GLU A 829 -15.20 -14.93 -13.95
N TRP A 830 -15.93 -16.01 -13.68
CA TRP A 830 -16.19 -16.46 -12.33
C TRP A 830 -15.04 -17.33 -11.83
N ILE A 831 -14.51 -16.96 -10.66
CA ILE A 831 -13.42 -17.60 -9.95
C ILE A 831 -13.97 -18.07 -8.60
N LEU A 832 -13.49 -19.20 -8.09
CA LEU A 832 -13.85 -19.69 -6.75
C LEU A 832 -12.64 -19.53 -5.83
N ASP A 833 -12.83 -18.89 -4.68
CA ASP A 833 -11.84 -18.82 -3.61
C ASP A 833 -12.28 -19.77 -2.48
N THR A 834 -11.41 -20.71 -2.08
CA THR A 834 -11.72 -21.72 -1.05
C THR A 834 -11.17 -21.32 0.33
N ALA A 835 -11.88 -21.68 1.39
CA ALA A 835 -11.38 -21.66 2.77
C ALA A 835 -10.95 -23.07 3.17
N GLY A 836 -9.64 -23.31 3.18
CA GLY A 836 -9.03 -24.62 3.16
C GLY A 836 -8.37 -24.91 1.82
N SER A 837 -7.41 -25.85 1.82
CA SER A 837 -6.69 -26.24 0.60
C SER A 837 -6.48 -27.75 0.55
N ASN A 838 -6.84 -28.33 -0.59
CA ASN A 838 -6.47 -29.67 -1.00
C ASN A 838 -6.20 -29.67 -2.50
N PHE A 839 -5.03 -29.13 -2.85
CA PHE A 839 -4.70 -28.73 -4.21
C PHE A 839 -4.78 -29.88 -5.22
N LEU A 840 -4.40 -31.10 -4.83
CA LEU A 840 -4.42 -32.26 -5.72
C LEU A 840 -5.85 -32.65 -6.14
N GLN A 841 -6.79 -32.70 -5.19
CA GLN A 841 -8.18 -33.07 -5.48
C GLN A 841 -8.88 -31.97 -6.30
N ILE A 842 -8.62 -30.70 -5.98
CA ILE A 842 -9.19 -29.55 -6.72
C ILE A 842 -8.84 -29.61 -8.21
N LEU A 843 -7.58 -29.90 -8.56
CA LEU A 843 -7.12 -29.95 -9.95
C LEU A 843 -7.77 -31.07 -10.77
N ASN A 844 -8.25 -32.13 -10.12
CA ASN A 844 -8.91 -33.27 -10.76
C ASN A 844 -10.41 -33.06 -11.00
N ILE A 845 -11.01 -31.98 -10.50
CA ILE A 845 -12.45 -31.75 -10.66
C ILE A 845 -12.78 -31.38 -12.11
N PRO A 846 -13.76 -32.06 -12.74
CA PRO A 846 -14.26 -31.69 -14.06
C PRO A 846 -14.81 -30.26 -14.06
N GLY A 847 -14.30 -29.43 -14.98
CA GLY A 847 -14.70 -28.01 -15.08
C GLY A 847 -13.80 -27.05 -14.32
N VAL A 848 -12.77 -27.53 -13.60
CA VAL A 848 -11.65 -26.71 -13.11
C VAL A 848 -10.59 -26.54 -14.21
N ASP A 849 -9.93 -25.39 -14.24
CA ASP A 849 -8.79 -25.11 -15.10
C ASP A 849 -7.47 -25.43 -14.37
N PRO A 850 -6.81 -26.55 -14.69
CA PRO A 850 -5.58 -26.94 -13.99
C PRO A 850 -4.38 -26.08 -14.34
N THR A 851 -4.45 -25.26 -15.40
CA THR A 851 -3.31 -24.44 -15.86
C THR A 851 -3.17 -23.12 -15.13
N ARG A 852 -4.27 -22.61 -14.55
CA ARG A 852 -4.33 -21.30 -13.87
C ARG A 852 -4.63 -21.39 -12.37
N THR A 853 -5.18 -22.51 -11.90
CA THR A 853 -5.56 -22.70 -10.49
C THR A 853 -4.32 -22.73 -9.60
N MET A 854 -4.35 -21.97 -8.50
CA MET A 854 -3.20 -21.78 -7.61
C MET A 854 -3.59 -21.90 -6.14
N SER A 855 -2.76 -22.58 -5.35
CA SER A 855 -2.89 -22.71 -3.89
C SER A 855 -1.97 -21.72 -3.19
N ASP A 856 -2.36 -21.21 -2.02
CA ASP A 856 -1.51 -20.38 -1.18
C ASP A 856 -0.57 -21.18 -0.26
N ASP A 857 -0.75 -22.50 -0.20
CA ASP A 857 0.13 -23.43 0.52
C ASP A 857 1.33 -23.86 -0.36
N VAL A 858 2.53 -23.44 0.05
CA VAL A 858 3.80 -23.77 -0.61
C VAL A 858 4.06 -25.29 -0.62
N TRP A 859 3.68 -26.01 0.46
CA TRP A 859 3.93 -27.44 0.57
C TRP A 859 3.08 -28.24 -0.42
N ALA A 860 1.79 -27.90 -0.53
CA ALA A 860 0.91 -28.47 -1.54
C ALA A 860 1.41 -28.20 -2.96
N VAL A 861 1.89 -26.98 -3.25
CA VAL A 861 2.47 -26.64 -4.56
C VAL A 861 3.71 -27.48 -4.85
N ASN A 862 4.62 -27.64 -3.89
CA ASN A 862 5.82 -28.46 -4.07
C ASN A 862 5.50 -29.94 -4.28
N ALA A 863 4.55 -30.48 -3.52
CA ALA A 863 4.16 -31.89 -3.62
C ALA A 863 3.50 -32.24 -4.96
N VAL A 864 2.70 -31.32 -5.52
CA VAL A 864 1.93 -31.55 -6.75
C VAL A 864 2.69 -31.12 -8.01
N LEU A 865 3.32 -29.93 -8.00
CA LEU A 865 3.95 -29.32 -9.18
C LEU A 865 5.48 -29.31 -9.12
N GLY A 866 6.09 -29.58 -7.96
CA GLY A 866 7.53 -29.64 -7.76
C GLY A 866 8.19 -28.32 -7.35
N ILE A 867 9.51 -28.40 -7.10
CA ILE A 867 10.28 -27.33 -6.45
C ILE A 867 10.36 -26.03 -7.26
N MET A 868 10.36 -26.11 -8.60
CA MET A 868 10.41 -24.91 -9.45
C MET A 868 9.10 -24.12 -9.42
N ALA A 869 7.97 -24.81 -9.29
CA ALA A 869 6.68 -24.17 -9.10
C ALA A 869 6.60 -23.52 -7.71
N ALA A 870 7.09 -24.21 -6.67
CA ALA A 870 7.18 -23.66 -5.32
C ALA A 870 8.08 -22.42 -5.25
N ARG A 871 9.22 -22.43 -5.95
CA ARG A 871 10.12 -21.28 -6.10
C ARG A 871 9.40 -20.08 -6.71
N LYS A 872 8.71 -20.29 -7.85
CA LYS A 872 7.97 -19.21 -8.51
C LYS A 872 6.86 -18.67 -7.61
N PHE A 873 6.10 -19.56 -6.97
CA PHE A 873 5.07 -19.20 -6.00
C PHE A 873 5.63 -18.34 -4.87
N LEU A 874 6.73 -18.76 -4.23
CA LEU A 874 7.36 -18.01 -3.14
C LEU A 874 7.82 -16.61 -3.58
N ILE A 875 8.37 -16.47 -4.79
CA ILE A 875 8.76 -15.16 -5.34
C ILE A 875 7.54 -14.25 -5.48
N GLU A 876 6.48 -14.74 -6.13
CA GLU A 876 5.27 -13.96 -6.38
C GLU A 876 4.54 -13.61 -5.06
N GLU A 877 4.45 -14.56 -4.15
CA GLU A 877 3.77 -14.41 -2.86
C GLU A 877 4.53 -13.46 -1.93
N LEU A 878 5.85 -13.61 -1.76
CA LEU A 878 6.66 -12.70 -0.95
C LEU A 878 6.66 -11.29 -1.55
N THR A 879 6.74 -11.18 -2.88
CA THR A 879 6.64 -9.88 -3.56
C THR A 879 5.28 -9.26 -3.28
N ARG A 880 4.18 -10.02 -3.40
CA ARG A 880 2.82 -9.53 -3.13
C ARG A 880 2.65 -9.10 -1.68
N VAL A 881 3.14 -9.87 -0.71
CA VAL A 881 3.01 -9.57 0.72
C VAL A 881 3.79 -8.31 1.10
N ILE A 882 4.97 -8.13 0.52
CA ILE A 882 5.80 -6.98 0.84
C ILE A 882 5.34 -5.72 0.08
N SER A 883 5.09 -5.83 -1.23
CA SER A 883 4.62 -4.69 -2.05
C SER A 883 3.15 -4.29 -1.83
N PHE A 884 2.44 -4.96 -0.92
CA PHE A 884 1.02 -4.72 -0.64
C PHE A 884 0.72 -3.29 -0.19
N ASP A 885 1.66 -2.65 0.51
CA ASP A 885 1.58 -1.27 0.98
C ASP A 885 2.18 -0.25 -0.01
N GLY A 886 2.52 -0.69 -1.24
CA GLY A 886 3.19 0.13 -2.24
C GLY A 886 4.69 0.27 -2.03
N THR A 887 5.29 -0.44 -1.07
CA THR A 887 6.76 -0.46 -0.93
C THR A 887 7.42 -1.11 -2.14
N TYR A 888 8.41 -0.43 -2.69
CA TYR A 888 9.26 -0.97 -3.73
C TYR A 888 10.38 -1.79 -3.09
N ILE A 889 10.37 -3.10 -3.34
CA ILE A 889 11.52 -3.97 -3.12
C ILE A 889 12.10 -4.37 -4.46
N ASN A 890 13.42 -4.20 -4.60
CA ASN A 890 14.12 -4.73 -5.76
C ASN A 890 13.90 -6.25 -5.83
N PRO A 891 13.29 -6.79 -6.90
CA PRO A 891 12.94 -8.20 -7.01
C PRO A 891 14.11 -9.16 -6.79
N ARG A 892 15.34 -8.70 -7.00
CA ARG A 892 16.58 -9.47 -6.82
C ARG A 892 16.77 -9.96 -5.39
N HIS A 893 16.36 -9.19 -4.38
CA HIS A 893 16.47 -9.59 -2.98
C HIS A 893 15.57 -10.79 -2.67
N ILE A 894 14.33 -10.72 -3.15
CA ILE A 894 13.34 -11.77 -2.99
C ILE A 894 13.78 -13.00 -3.78
N GLN A 895 14.26 -12.84 -5.01
CA GLN A 895 14.80 -13.93 -5.81
C GLN A 895 15.96 -14.62 -5.11
N LEU A 896 16.96 -13.87 -4.61
CA LEU A 896 18.11 -14.45 -3.92
C LEU A 896 17.70 -15.20 -2.64
N LEU A 897 16.77 -14.65 -1.87
CA LEU A 897 16.23 -15.28 -0.68
C LEU A 897 15.53 -16.59 -1.04
N VAL A 898 14.62 -16.58 -2.02
CA VAL A 898 13.87 -17.76 -2.42
C VAL A 898 14.76 -18.81 -3.09
N ASP A 899 15.75 -18.38 -3.88
CA ASP A 899 16.79 -19.27 -4.42
C ASP A 899 17.52 -19.96 -3.27
N ARG A 900 17.88 -19.21 -2.22
CA ARG A 900 18.52 -19.76 -1.02
C ARG A 900 17.62 -20.72 -0.23
N MET A 901 16.30 -20.53 -0.28
CA MET A 901 15.32 -21.42 0.32
C MET A 901 15.02 -22.68 -0.52
N THR A 902 15.38 -22.71 -1.81
CA THR A 902 14.99 -23.80 -2.74
C THR A 902 16.17 -24.51 -3.40
N TYR A 903 17.40 -24.01 -3.27
CA TYR A 903 18.58 -24.57 -3.96
C TYR A 903 18.92 -26.02 -3.60
N THR A 904 18.49 -26.51 -2.43
CA THR A 904 18.78 -27.88 -1.98
C THR A 904 17.97 -28.95 -2.71
N GLY A 905 16.97 -28.55 -3.49
CA GLY A 905 15.98 -29.45 -4.09
C GLY A 905 14.72 -29.65 -3.22
N ASP A 906 14.80 -29.29 -1.94
CA ASP A 906 13.67 -29.16 -1.01
C ASP A 906 13.56 -27.72 -0.51
N ILE A 907 12.41 -27.40 0.10
CA ILE A 907 12.16 -26.08 0.67
C ILE A 907 12.74 -26.01 2.09
N THR A 908 13.70 -25.12 2.30
CA THR A 908 14.29 -24.80 3.60
C THR A 908 13.74 -23.50 4.16
N ALA A 909 13.34 -23.52 5.42
CA ALA A 909 12.90 -22.31 6.13
C ALA A 909 14.07 -21.35 6.33
N ALA A 910 13.82 -20.04 6.25
CA ALA A 910 14.82 -18.99 6.46
C ALA A 910 15.01 -18.65 7.96
N ARG A 911 14.96 -19.66 8.84
CA ARG A 911 15.11 -19.54 10.31
C ARG A 911 15.98 -20.67 10.89
N ARG A 912 16.12 -20.71 12.22
CA ARG A 912 16.89 -21.69 13.01
C ARG A 912 16.74 -23.15 12.55
N ASP A 913 15.52 -23.57 12.24
CA ASP A 913 15.21 -24.96 11.91
C ASP A 913 15.70 -25.32 10.49
N GLY A 914 15.95 -24.32 9.63
CA GLY A 914 16.53 -24.48 8.30
C GLY A 914 18.05 -24.60 8.31
N ILE A 915 18.74 -23.77 9.10
CA ILE A 915 20.21 -23.73 9.14
C ILE A 915 20.84 -25.06 9.61
N SER A 916 20.15 -25.81 10.48
CA SER A 916 20.66 -27.12 10.93
C SER A 916 20.79 -28.14 9.77
N ARG A 917 19.89 -28.07 8.79
CA ARG A 917 19.86 -28.92 7.59
C ARG A 917 20.85 -28.50 6.51
N GLU A 918 21.48 -27.34 6.65
CA GLU A 918 22.42 -26.83 5.67
C GLU A 918 23.81 -27.46 5.82
N ILE A 919 24.53 -27.49 4.70
CA ILE A 919 25.92 -27.91 4.61
C ILE A 919 26.81 -26.71 4.99
N VAL A 920 26.72 -26.29 6.25
CA VAL A 920 27.57 -25.25 6.84
C VAL A 920 28.44 -25.89 7.93
N GLY A 921 29.64 -25.34 8.15
CA GLY A 921 30.56 -25.82 9.18
C GLY A 921 29.94 -25.83 10.59
N PRO A 922 30.35 -26.76 11.46
CA PRO A 922 29.76 -26.93 12.79
C PRO A 922 29.88 -25.67 13.65
N ILE A 923 30.94 -24.88 13.52
CA ILE A 923 31.12 -23.63 14.27
C ILE A 923 30.06 -22.59 13.86
N ALA A 924 29.76 -22.49 12.57
CA ALA A 924 28.72 -21.59 12.09
C ALA A 924 27.34 -21.98 12.65
N LYS A 925 27.05 -23.28 12.72
CA LYS A 925 25.82 -23.82 13.32
C LYS A 925 25.75 -23.59 14.83
N ILE A 926 26.87 -23.71 15.54
CA ILE A 926 26.95 -23.39 16.98
C ILE A 926 26.67 -21.91 17.20
N MET A 927 27.17 -21.02 16.35
CA MET A 927 26.96 -19.57 16.47
C MET A 927 25.53 -19.14 16.15
N PHE A 928 24.74 -19.95 15.42
CA PHE A 928 23.39 -19.62 15.00
C PHE A 928 22.32 -20.39 15.80
N GLU A 929 21.96 -19.86 16.97
CA GLU A 929 21.01 -20.48 17.93
C GLU A 929 21.38 -21.92 18.38
N GLN A 930 20.90 -22.37 19.55
CA GLN A 930 21.11 -23.74 20.07
C GLN A 930 22.58 -24.23 20.15
N GLN A 931 23.48 -23.41 20.73
CA GLN A 931 24.93 -23.67 20.84
C GLN A 931 25.26 -25.07 21.38
N ILE A 932 24.62 -25.45 22.50
CA ILE A 932 24.94 -26.68 23.22
C ILE A 932 24.55 -27.92 22.41
N SER A 933 23.36 -27.91 21.80
CA SER A 933 22.85 -29.04 21.01
C SER A 933 23.71 -29.27 19.77
N ASN A 934 23.93 -28.21 18.99
CA ASN A 934 24.73 -28.27 17.76
C ASN A 934 26.19 -28.64 18.07
N GLY A 935 26.76 -28.09 19.14
CA GLY A 935 28.14 -28.42 19.56
C GLY A 935 28.29 -29.86 20.04
N SER A 936 27.30 -30.37 20.79
CA SER A 936 27.30 -31.76 21.26
C SER A 936 27.16 -32.73 20.08
N MET A 937 26.24 -32.45 19.15
CA MET A 937 26.07 -33.27 17.94
C MET A 937 27.32 -33.28 17.06
N ALA A 938 27.92 -32.11 16.81
CA ALA A 938 29.17 -32.00 16.06
C ALA A 938 30.34 -32.74 16.73
N ALA A 939 30.40 -32.72 18.06
CA ALA A 939 31.40 -33.47 18.81
C ALA A 939 31.18 -34.99 18.70
N ILE A 940 29.94 -35.45 18.78
CA ILE A 940 29.56 -36.87 18.60
C ILE A 940 29.85 -37.34 17.17
N SER A 941 29.51 -36.52 16.16
CA SER A 941 29.71 -36.84 14.74
C SER A 941 31.15 -36.64 14.27
N THR A 942 32.03 -36.10 15.12
CA THR A 942 33.42 -35.73 14.79
C THR A 942 33.52 -34.82 13.56
N GLU A 943 32.60 -33.85 13.46
CA GLU A 943 32.56 -32.89 12.38
C GLU A 943 33.79 -31.95 12.41
N VAL A 944 34.37 -31.71 11.24
CA VAL A 944 35.54 -30.83 11.07
C VAL A 944 35.09 -29.54 10.42
N ASP A 945 35.39 -28.40 11.06
CA ASP A 945 35.16 -27.08 10.46
C ASP A 945 36.36 -26.65 9.60
N LEU A 946 36.09 -26.25 8.36
CA LEU A 946 37.09 -25.78 7.41
C LEU A 946 37.34 -24.26 7.50
N LEU A 947 36.69 -23.56 8.44
CA LEU A 947 36.78 -22.11 8.66
C LEU A 947 36.45 -21.28 7.41
N GLN A 948 35.60 -21.81 6.53
CA GLN A 948 35.18 -21.15 5.29
C GLN A 948 34.04 -20.15 5.50
N SER A 949 33.26 -20.32 6.58
CA SER A 949 32.14 -19.43 6.88
C SER A 949 32.64 -18.16 7.58
N VAL A 950 31.95 -17.03 7.33
CA VAL A 950 32.27 -15.75 7.97
C VAL A 950 32.21 -15.88 9.50
N SER A 951 31.16 -16.50 10.02
CA SER A 951 30.97 -16.71 11.47
C SER A 951 32.09 -17.54 12.08
N SER A 952 32.53 -18.61 11.40
CA SER A 952 33.64 -19.44 11.87
C SER A 952 34.97 -18.69 11.87
N SER A 953 35.26 -17.89 10.84
CA SER A 953 36.50 -17.12 10.77
C SER A 953 36.53 -16.03 11.83
N VAL A 954 35.42 -15.31 12.03
CA VAL A 954 35.29 -14.27 13.07
C VAL A 954 35.47 -14.88 14.47
N MET A 955 34.80 -16.00 14.75
CA MET A 955 34.93 -16.67 16.05
C MET A 955 36.37 -17.12 16.32
N TYR A 956 37.09 -17.56 15.29
CA TYR A 956 38.49 -17.98 15.39
C TYR A 956 39.50 -16.82 15.30
N GLY A 957 39.03 -15.59 15.02
CA GLY A 957 39.88 -14.40 14.84
C GLY A 957 40.70 -14.42 13.55
N THR A 958 40.27 -15.15 12.52
CA THR A 958 40.92 -15.19 11.20
C THR A 958 40.15 -14.36 10.19
N SER A 959 40.86 -13.93 9.14
CA SER A 959 40.25 -13.19 8.04
C SER A 959 39.31 -14.11 7.25
N ALA A 960 38.03 -13.77 7.17
CA ALA A 960 37.08 -14.46 6.31
C ALA A 960 37.41 -14.15 4.83
N ALA A 961 37.37 -15.15 3.95
CA ALA A 961 37.68 -15.00 2.52
C ALA A 961 36.54 -14.29 1.74
N ILE A 962 36.13 -13.11 2.20
CA ILE A 962 35.06 -12.29 1.64
C ILE A 962 35.51 -10.82 1.54
N GLY A 963 34.89 -10.06 0.63
CA GLY A 963 35.18 -8.63 0.47
C GLY A 963 36.64 -8.36 0.13
N THR A 964 37.29 -7.47 0.88
CA THR A 964 38.71 -7.12 0.68
C THR A 964 39.66 -8.27 0.96
N ALA A 965 39.25 -9.24 1.79
CA ALA A 965 40.02 -10.43 2.13
C ALA A 965 39.75 -11.62 1.18
N ALA A 966 38.91 -11.45 0.16
CA ALA A 966 38.74 -12.44 -0.90
C ALA A 966 39.94 -12.52 -1.85
N VAL A 967 40.84 -11.53 -1.80
CA VAL A 967 42.06 -11.46 -2.60
C VAL A 967 43.26 -11.22 -1.70
N ASP A 968 44.32 -11.99 -1.92
CA ASP A 968 45.62 -11.73 -1.30
C ASP A 968 46.42 -10.77 -2.20
N VAL A 969 46.97 -9.71 -1.59
CA VAL A 969 47.85 -8.76 -2.29
C VAL A 969 49.29 -9.16 -2.03
N GLN A 970 50.04 -9.45 -3.11
CA GLN A 970 51.47 -9.69 -3.06
C GLN A 970 52.18 -8.64 -3.92
N ASP A 971 53.16 -7.95 -3.32
CA ASP A 971 54.06 -7.03 -4.02
C ASP A 971 55.37 -7.79 -4.33
N PRO A 972 55.68 -8.09 -5.60
CA PRO A 972 56.85 -8.89 -5.97
C PRO A 972 58.19 -8.19 -5.69
N ASP A 973 58.21 -6.86 -5.53
CA ASP A 973 59.44 -6.07 -5.34
C ASP A 973 59.70 -5.69 -3.86
N LYS A 974 58.81 -6.05 -2.94
CA LYS A 974 59.01 -5.89 -1.49
C LYS A 974 59.15 -7.25 -0.81
N ILE A 975 60.17 -7.34 0.05
CA ILE A 975 60.47 -8.54 0.86
C ILE A 975 59.16 -9.10 1.44
N PRO A 976 58.87 -10.40 1.25
CA PRO A 976 57.60 -10.98 1.64
C PRO A 976 57.41 -10.82 3.15
N ILE A 977 56.47 -9.96 3.53
CA ILE A 977 55.86 -10.03 4.85
C ILE A 977 55.15 -11.39 4.84
N LYS A 978 55.69 -12.37 5.56
CA LYS A 978 55.02 -13.67 5.74
C LYS A 978 53.59 -13.36 6.23
N PRO A 979 52.54 -13.73 5.49
CA PRO A 979 51.20 -13.66 6.06
C PRO A 979 51.18 -14.52 7.33
N PRO A 980 50.40 -14.16 8.37
CA PRO A 980 50.12 -15.10 9.45
C PRO A 980 49.65 -16.39 8.79
N SER A 981 50.35 -17.48 9.10
CA SER A 981 50.17 -18.76 8.41
C SER A 981 48.72 -19.23 8.55
N VAL A 982 47.93 -19.04 7.49
CA VAL A 982 46.72 -19.83 7.27
C VAL A 982 47.22 -21.27 7.12
N PRO A 983 46.69 -22.25 7.88
CA PRO A 983 47.09 -23.64 7.71
C PRO A 983 46.86 -24.03 6.24
N SER A 984 47.94 -24.28 5.51
CA SER A 984 47.89 -24.62 4.10
C SER A 984 47.03 -25.88 3.92
N ASN A 985 46.03 -25.81 3.05
CA ASN A 985 45.30 -26.95 2.49
C ASN A 985 46.23 -27.84 1.65
N LYS A 986 47.18 -28.50 2.30
CA LYS A 986 47.72 -29.76 1.83
C LYS A 986 47.01 -30.84 2.62
N MET A 987 46.12 -31.60 1.97
CA MET A 987 45.76 -32.93 2.46
C MET A 987 47.06 -33.68 2.75
N ARG A 988 47.47 -33.72 4.02
CA ARG A 988 48.35 -34.78 4.50
C ARG A 988 47.44 -35.96 4.75
N THR A 989 47.26 -36.78 3.72
CA THR A 989 46.94 -38.20 3.90
C THR A 989 48.09 -38.85 4.65
N LYS A 990 48.12 -38.67 5.97
CA LYS A 990 48.85 -39.51 6.91
C LYS A 990 47.89 -39.85 8.01
N TYR A 991 47.16 -40.94 7.83
CA TYR A 991 46.62 -41.73 8.93
C TYR A 991 47.74 -41.96 9.96
N PRO A 992 47.61 -41.47 11.20
CA PRO A 992 48.45 -41.91 12.30
C PRO A 992 47.65 -42.93 13.13
N GLY A 993 48.06 -44.19 13.09
CA GLY A 993 47.66 -45.16 14.12
C GLY A 993 46.63 -46.21 13.71
N ALA A 994 46.97 -47.01 12.70
CA ALA A 994 46.80 -48.45 12.88
C ALA A 994 47.78 -48.88 13.98
N SER A 995 47.37 -48.82 15.26
CA SER A 995 48.03 -49.59 16.31
C SER A 995 47.01 -50.21 17.24
N LYS A 996 47.21 -51.51 17.44
CA LYS A 996 46.49 -52.43 18.31
C LYS A 996 46.23 -51.80 19.69
N ARG A 997 44.96 -51.64 20.07
CA ARG A 997 44.37 -52.06 21.37
C ARG A 997 43.07 -51.31 21.68
N SER A 998 41.96 -52.03 21.59
CA SER A 998 40.82 -51.94 22.51
C SER A 998 39.89 -53.14 22.22
N LYS A 999 40.35 -54.36 22.51
CA LYS A 999 39.82 -55.11 23.66
C LYS A 999 39.45 -54.24 24.87
N ILE A 1000 38.21 -54.46 25.32
CA ILE A 1000 37.67 -54.33 26.69
C ILE A 1000 36.74 -53.13 26.91
N ILE A 1001 35.47 -53.53 27.09
CA ILE A 1001 34.26 -52.89 27.65
C ILE A 1001 33.48 -51.97 26.72
#